data_AF-A0AAE2CBT5-F1
#
_entry.id   AF-A0AAE2CBT5-F1
#
_cell.length_a   1.000
_cell.length_b   1.000
_cell.length_c   1.000
_cell.angle_alpha   90.00
_cell.angle_beta   90.00
_cell.angle_gamma   90.00
#
_symmetry.space_group_name_H-M   'P 1'
#
loop_
_entity.id
_entity.type
_entity.pdbx_description
1 polymer ?
#
loop_
_entity_poly.entity_id
_entity_poly.type
_entity_poly.pdbx_seq_one_letter_code
_entity_poly.pdbx_strand_id
1 'polypeptide(L)'
;MAILVAASVPRLPFSPQIGKRNQKSARPRLLHCSKNIGESTSLSRDPVPRELGSPSDMEVHQRNVKSIDNEKEEKPNDIWQLFKEAQQNILYLNKQRVLAMEELERLKNERNLLLDRVEQLEMKKQANVRRDKFTISSELLLRIDSLVLNGVISSMEASDLRRLMIDTRGSSADDLYGLNCKNDAEFLAELRHFSKNSKKNGFHIIHICTEMSPVVSEGPLASYITGLSSALQRKGNLVEVILPKYSCMDLDEVQGLREVEAEFYSYFNGQLHGNRIWTGVVYGIGVTFIQPVYYSSLFSHDKVYGYSNDFERFTYFSRASLDYLVKSGKRPDVLHVHNWHTSIVGPLFWDVFVGQGFEGTRILLTCQGFESQCLEQPEKLALCGLDPSRLLRLDRLQDNNKSHLVNILKGGVVYSNKVIIMSSTHTKGRIISAFGHGLEPTLDIHKEKLVIAPHGYDKSTWDPSCDNILPQSYSADDMKGKSVCKVVLQRHLDLPEGASKILVGCIYPDILDADVEKLKTLVWMASRRGVQFILMGSSKSPGMRRELEIFEEEVKDENVRFIDEYDEELSHLIISGSDIMICPSFDDPLLQVPLKAIKYGAAPVPLHSADSRFGLFGGDDIESTKFSQYINHTFANMSLGQAIDEIKNNPSQWKTRMIDGMEKDFSWDSECADVHISVYAAVKRL
;
A
#
# COMPACT_ATOMS: atom_id res chain seq x y z
N MET A 1 -24.15 -12.69 47.20
CA MET A 1 -23.19 -13.44 48.03
C MET A 1 -22.30 -14.22 47.09
N ALA A 2 -20.99 -14.11 47.29
CA ALA A 2 -19.93 -14.49 46.36
C ALA A 2 -19.99 -15.95 45.87
N ILE A 3 -19.70 -16.16 44.58
CA ILE A 3 -19.25 -17.44 44.05
C ILE A 3 -17.98 -17.18 43.25
N LEU A 4 -16.85 -17.59 43.83
CA LEU A 4 -15.56 -17.77 43.17
C LEU A 4 -15.68 -18.89 42.13
N VAL A 5 -15.11 -18.70 40.94
CA VAL A 5 -14.69 -19.82 40.09
C VAL A 5 -13.22 -19.62 39.73
N ALA A 6 -12.45 -20.65 40.08
CA ALA A 6 -11.01 -20.70 40.05
C ALA A 6 -10.46 -20.85 38.62
N ALA A 7 -9.33 -20.20 38.37
CA ALA A 7 -8.50 -20.36 37.19
C ALA A 7 -7.88 -21.77 37.16
N SER A 8 -8.17 -22.52 36.10
CA SER A 8 -7.55 -23.81 35.77
C SER A 8 -6.37 -23.60 34.83
N VAL A 9 -5.20 -24.04 35.28
CA VAL A 9 -3.92 -24.10 34.56
C VAL A 9 -3.97 -25.16 33.45
N PRO A 10 -3.57 -24.85 32.21
CA PRO A 10 -3.21 -25.88 31.24
C PRO A 10 -1.72 -26.22 31.34
N ARG A 11 -1.45 -27.52 31.44
CA ARG A 11 -0.13 -28.14 31.41
C ARG A 11 0.51 -28.05 30.02
N LEU A 12 1.84 -27.96 30.01
CA LEU A 12 2.78 -28.05 28.89
C LEU A 12 2.35 -28.99 27.74
N PRO A 13 2.50 -28.57 26.47
CA PRO A 13 2.62 -29.51 25.35
C PRO A 13 4.09 -29.87 25.10
N PHE A 14 4.32 -31.18 24.96
CA PHE A 14 5.56 -31.78 24.50
C PHE A 14 5.90 -31.33 23.07
N SER A 15 7.16 -30.95 22.85
CA SER A 15 7.76 -30.67 21.55
C SER A 15 7.88 -31.94 20.69
N PRO A 16 7.48 -31.94 19.40
CA PRO A 16 7.92 -32.95 18.46
C PRO A 16 9.34 -32.61 17.96
N GLN A 17 10.23 -33.60 18.06
CA GLN A 17 11.58 -33.55 17.53
C GLN A 17 11.57 -33.39 16.01
N ILE A 18 12.18 -32.33 15.50
CA ILE A 18 12.49 -32.18 14.06
C ILE A 18 13.71 -33.05 13.74
N GLY A 19 13.45 -34.13 13.01
CA GLY A 19 14.48 -34.99 12.44
C GLY A 19 15.25 -34.28 11.33
N LYS A 20 16.57 -34.18 11.51
CA LYS A 20 17.53 -33.80 10.47
C LYS A 20 17.39 -34.72 9.26
N ARG A 21 17.08 -34.17 8.08
CA ARG A 21 17.33 -34.84 6.79
C ARG A 21 18.29 -34.01 5.94
N ASN A 22 19.42 -34.65 5.64
CA ASN A 22 20.49 -34.23 4.78
C ASN A 22 19.99 -33.81 3.39
N GLN A 23 20.39 -32.63 2.91
CA GLN A 23 20.52 -32.38 1.47
C GLN A 23 21.96 -31.97 1.15
N LYS A 24 22.55 -32.78 0.27
CA LYS A 24 23.91 -32.65 -0.24
C LYS A 24 23.99 -31.47 -1.20
N SER A 25 25.03 -30.68 -1.00
CA SER A 25 25.54 -29.64 -1.88
C SER A 25 25.81 -30.15 -3.31
N ALA A 26 25.24 -29.50 -4.31
CA ALA A 26 25.71 -29.57 -5.70
C ALA A 26 26.26 -28.19 -6.11
N ARG A 27 27.56 -28.15 -6.42
CA ARG A 27 28.30 -26.97 -6.90
C ARG A 27 27.91 -26.63 -8.35
N PRO A 28 27.83 -25.34 -8.75
CA PRO A 28 27.78 -24.97 -10.16
C PRO A 28 29.19 -25.03 -10.78
N ARG A 29 29.29 -25.67 -11.96
CA ARG A 29 30.51 -25.70 -12.78
C ARG A 29 30.65 -24.38 -13.52
N LEU A 30 31.74 -23.68 -13.25
CA LEU A 30 32.29 -22.59 -14.04
C LEU A 30 32.85 -23.16 -15.36
N LEU A 31 32.39 -22.64 -16.50
CA LEU A 31 33.03 -22.81 -17.80
C LEU A 31 33.78 -21.53 -18.14
N HIS A 32 35.08 -21.55 -17.88
CA HIS A 32 36.05 -20.65 -18.50
C HIS A 32 36.26 -21.09 -19.95
N CYS A 33 36.25 -20.13 -20.87
CA CYS A 33 37.09 -20.23 -22.06
C CYS A 33 37.69 -18.85 -22.36
N SER A 34 39.00 -18.85 -22.59
CA SER A 34 39.90 -17.71 -22.58
C SER A 34 40.59 -17.54 -23.93
N LYS A 35 40.86 -16.27 -24.30
CA LYS A 35 41.95 -15.77 -25.19
C LYS A 35 41.83 -16.15 -26.68
N ASN A 36 42.18 -15.34 -27.69
CA ASN A 36 42.85 -14.05 -27.88
C ASN A 36 42.54 -13.60 -29.35
N ILE A 37 42.30 -12.32 -29.67
CA ILE A 37 43.25 -11.35 -30.30
C ILE A 37 44.02 -11.94 -31.51
N GLY A 38 44.07 -11.40 -32.73
CA GLY A 38 43.67 -10.14 -33.37
C GLY A 38 44.48 -9.95 -34.67
N GLU A 39 43.95 -9.17 -35.63
CA GLU A 39 44.61 -8.53 -36.82
C GLU A 39 44.96 -9.43 -38.03
N SER A 40 44.76 -9.07 -39.32
CA SER A 40 44.57 -7.78 -40.03
C SER A 40 44.09 -7.97 -41.51
N THR A 41 43.39 -6.94 -42.04
CA THR A 41 43.26 -6.48 -43.47
C THR A 41 42.64 -7.42 -44.55
N SER A 42 41.78 -7.03 -45.51
CA SER A 42 41.36 -5.75 -46.10
C SER A 42 40.10 -5.91 -47.02
N LEU A 43 39.21 -4.90 -47.01
CA LEU A 43 38.40 -4.31 -48.11
C LEU A 43 37.56 -5.19 -49.09
N SER A 44 36.23 -5.09 -49.01
CA SER A 44 35.33 -4.34 -49.94
C SER A 44 33.99 -5.01 -50.33
N ARG A 45 32.92 -4.19 -50.21
CA ARG A 45 31.62 -4.11 -50.92
C ARG A 45 30.53 -5.20 -50.75
N ASP A 46 29.52 -4.80 -49.97
CA ASP A 46 28.05 -4.85 -50.08
C ASP A 46 27.27 -6.04 -50.70
N PRO A 47 26.05 -6.33 -50.17
CA PRO A 47 25.46 -7.67 -50.22
C PRO A 47 24.21 -7.81 -51.08
N VAL A 48 23.96 -9.05 -51.54
CA VAL A 48 22.68 -9.52 -52.12
C VAL A 48 22.24 -10.75 -51.32
N PRO A 49 21.00 -10.84 -50.80
CA PRO A 49 20.51 -12.05 -50.16
C PRO A 49 19.75 -12.95 -51.15
N ARG A 50 20.06 -14.25 -51.12
CA ARG A 50 19.29 -15.35 -51.72
C ARG A 50 18.67 -16.22 -50.61
N GLU A 51 17.38 -16.48 -50.80
CA GLU A 51 16.63 -17.74 -50.62
C GLU A 51 16.79 -18.55 -49.31
N LEU A 52 15.65 -18.70 -48.61
CA LEU A 52 15.36 -19.80 -47.70
C LEU A 52 14.20 -20.61 -48.31
N GLY A 53 14.45 -21.91 -48.52
CA GLY A 53 13.49 -22.88 -49.01
C GLY A 53 12.56 -23.45 -47.93
N SER A 54 11.37 -23.85 -48.40
CA SER A 54 10.46 -24.97 -48.03
C SER A 54 10.36 -25.46 -46.56
N PRO A 55 9.15 -25.90 -46.16
CA PRO A 55 8.97 -27.37 -46.10
C PRO A 55 7.59 -27.92 -46.49
N SER A 56 7.65 -29.13 -47.07
CA SER A 56 6.84 -30.35 -46.87
C SER A 56 5.29 -30.37 -46.95
N ASP A 57 4.84 -31.15 -47.94
CA ASP A 57 3.94 -32.32 -47.87
C ASP A 57 2.56 -32.23 -47.22
N MET A 58 1.53 -32.38 -48.07
CA MET A 58 0.48 -33.40 -47.90
C MET A 58 -0.08 -33.83 -49.27
N GLU A 59 0.16 -35.08 -49.66
CA GLU A 59 -0.60 -35.78 -50.69
C GLU A 59 -1.98 -36.17 -50.15
N VAL A 60 -3.03 -36.13 -50.99
CA VAL A 60 -3.98 -37.24 -51.27
C VAL A 60 -4.91 -36.76 -52.41
N HIS A 61 -4.81 -37.35 -53.60
CA HIS A 61 -5.92 -38.09 -54.23
C HIS A 61 -5.55 -38.64 -55.62
N GLN A 62 -5.70 -39.96 -55.72
CA GLN A 62 -5.68 -40.80 -56.92
C GLN A 62 -6.64 -40.31 -58.01
N ARG A 63 -6.25 -40.51 -59.29
CA ARG A 63 -7.01 -41.37 -60.22
C ARG A 63 -6.19 -41.72 -61.48
N ASN A 64 -6.09 -43.03 -61.70
CA ASN A 64 -5.61 -43.72 -62.90
C ASN A 64 -6.37 -43.29 -64.17
N VAL A 65 -5.71 -43.32 -65.35
CA VAL A 65 -6.10 -44.09 -66.55
C VAL A 65 -4.99 -44.06 -67.62
N LYS A 66 -4.39 -45.24 -67.81
CA LYS A 66 -3.94 -45.96 -69.02
C LYS A 66 -3.63 -45.26 -70.36
N SER A 67 -2.39 -45.55 -70.81
CA SER A 67 -1.93 -46.15 -72.09
C SER A 67 -2.12 -45.47 -73.45
N ILE A 68 -0.97 -45.17 -74.06
CA ILE A 68 -0.46 -45.56 -75.41
C ILE A 68 -1.45 -45.44 -76.57
N ASP A 69 -1.19 -44.53 -77.52
CA ASP A 69 -0.82 -44.92 -78.89
C ASP A 69 -0.29 -43.75 -79.75
N ASN A 70 0.64 -44.11 -80.63
CA ASN A 70 1.35 -43.27 -81.59
C ASN A 70 0.46 -42.76 -82.73
N GLU A 71 0.79 -41.54 -83.16
CA GLU A 71 0.79 -41.01 -84.52
C GLU A 71 -0.16 -41.62 -85.58
N LYS A 72 -1.13 -40.83 -86.04
CA LYS A 72 -1.11 -40.24 -87.40
C LYS A 72 -2.31 -39.32 -87.68
N GLU A 73 -1.96 -38.20 -88.32
CA GLU A 73 -2.74 -37.36 -89.26
C GLU A 73 -4.09 -36.78 -88.81
N GLU A 74 -4.17 -35.44 -88.68
CA GLU A 74 -5.33 -34.61 -89.08
C GLU A 74 -4.97 -33.11 -88.98
N LYS A 75 -4.93 -32.35 -90.09
CA LYS A 75 -5.95 -31.39 -90.58
C LYS A 75 -6.09 -30.07 -89.77
N PRO A 76 -6.47 -28.95 -90.42
CA PRO A 76 -6.28 -27.57 -89.94
C PRO A 76 -7.28 -27.12 -88.86
N ASN A 77 -7.65 -28.02 -87.95
CA ASN A 77 -8.38 -27.69 -86.72
C ASN A 77 -7.44 -27.30 -85.58
N ASP A 78 -6.17 -27.71 -85.65
CA ASP A 78 -5.21 -27.52 -84.57
C ASP A 78 -4.80 -26.05 -84.40
N ILE A 79 -4.61 -25.31 -85.51
CA ILE A 79 -4.25 -23.89 -85.48
C ILE A 79 -5.39 -23.04 -84.90
N TRP A 80 -6.64 -23.33 -85.28
CA TRP A 80 -7.80 -22.57 -84.78
C TRP A 80 -8.06 -22.87 -83.30
N GLN A 81 -7.82 -24.09 -82.85
CA GLN A 81 -7.96 -24.50 -81.46
C GLN A 81 -6.85 -23.87 -80.60
N LEU A 82 -5.60 -23.89 -81.09
CA LEU A 82 -4.47 -23.16 -80.48
C LEU A 82 -4.72 -21.64 -80.44
N PHE A 83 -5.34 -21.06 -81.47
CA PHE A 83 -5.69 -19.63 -81.48
C PHE A 83 -6.77 -19.31 -80.43
N LYS A 84 -7.75 -20.21 -80.27
CA LYS A 84 -8.83 -20.07 -79.28
C LYS A 84 -8.31 -20.25 -77.85
N GLU A 85 -7.42 -21.21 -77.62
CA GLU A 85 -6.70 -21.40 -76.36
C GLU A 85 -5.78 -20.21 -76.06
N ALA A 86 -5.05 -19.69 -77.05
CA ALA A 86 -4.24 -18.50 -76.88
C ALA A 86 -5.10 -17.29 -76.48
N GLN A 87 -6.27 -17.08 -77.11
CA GLN A 87 -7.21 -16.03 -76.72
C GLN A 87 -7.75 -16.22 -75.30
N GLN A 88 -8.09 -17.45 -74.90
CA GLN A 88 -8.55 -17.74 -73.55
C GLN A 88 -7.45 -17.55 -72.50
N ASN A 89 -6.22 -17.95 -72.80
CA ASN A 89 -5.05 -17.74 -71.94
C ASN A 89 -4.72 -16.26 -71.80
N ILE A 90 -4.79 -15.48 -72.89
CA ILE A 90 -4.62 -14.03 -72.85
C ILE A 90 -5.72 -13.39 -71.99
N LEU A 91 -6.97 -13.82 -72.13
CA LEU A 91 -8.07 -13.31 -71.33
C LEU A 91 -7.91 -13.66 -69.84
N TYR A 92 -7.49 -14.89 -69.55
CA TYR A 92 -7.21 -15.34 -68.19
C TYR A 92 -6.05 -14.55 -67.56
N LEU A 93 -4.94 -14.40 -68.27
CA LEU A 93 -3.79 -13.62 -67.82
C LEU A 93 -4.14 -12.14 -67.63
N ASN A 94 -4.97 -11.55 -68.51
CA ASN A 94 -5.45 -10.19 -68.34
C ASN A 94 -6.36 -10.06 -67.11
N LYS A 95 -7.21 -11.06 -66.82
CA LYS A 95 -8.03 -11.08 -65.60
C LYS A 95 -7.18 -11.17 -64.34
N GLN A 96 -6.15 -12.03 -64.35
CA GLN A 96 -5.19 -12.13 -63.25
C GLN A 96 -4.39 -10.83 -63.07
N ARG A 97 -3.99 -10.16 -64.16
CA ARG A 97 -3.34 -8.84 -64.11
C ARG A 97 -4.24 -7.78 -63.49
N VAL A 98 -5.53 -7.76 -63.81
CA VAL A 98 -6.47 -6.80 -63.22
C VAL A 98 -6.62 -7.04 -61.72
N LEU A 99 -6.80 -8.30 -61.28
CA LEU A 99 -6.87 -8.64 -59.86
C LEU A 99 -5.59 -8.27 -59.11
N ALA A 100 -4.42 -8.57 -59.68
CA ALA A 100 -3.13 -8.19 -59.12
C ALA A 100 -2.95 -6.67 -59.06
N MET A 101 -3.47 -5.92 -60.04
CA MET A 101 -3.45 -4.46 -60.04
C MET A 101 -4.38 -3.88 -58.97
N GLU A 102 -5.58 -4.43 -58.79
CA GLU A 102 -6.51 -4.02 -57.72
C GLU A 102 -5.93 -4.28 -56.33
N GLU A 103 -5.25 -5.41 -56.15
CA GLU A 103 -4.58 -5.75 -54.88
C GLU A 103 -3.35 -4.87 -54.64
N LEU A 104 -2.59 -4.55 -55.69
CA LEU A 104 -1.50 -3.56 -55.62
C LEU A 104 -2.03 -2.17 -55.25
N GLU A 105 -3.15 -1.74 -55.83
CA GLU A 105 -3.80 -0.46 -55.53
C GLU A 105 -4.26 -0.42 -54.06
N ARG A 106 -4.85 -1.51 -53.57
CA ARG A 106 -5.25 -1.66 -52.16
C ARG A 106 -4.04 -1.59 -51.22
N LEU A 107 -2.97 -2.32 -51.51
CA LEU A 107 -1.73 -2.29 -50.72
C LEU A 107 -1.06 -0.91 -50.77
N LYS A 108 -1.14 -0.21 -51.90
CA LYS A 108 -0.61 1.15 -52.04
C LYS A 108 -1.40 2.16 -51.20
N ASN A 109 -2.72 2.01 -51.14
CA ASN A 109 -3.58 2.82 -50.29
C ASN A 109 -3.32 2.54 -48.80
N GLU A 110 -3.16 1.28 -48.41
CA GLU A 110 -2.82 0.89 -47.04
C GLU A 110 -1.42 1.38 -46.63
N ARG A 111 -0.44 1.29 -47.52
CA ARG A 111 0.90 1.87 -47.32
C ARG A 111 0.82 3.38 -47.10
N ASN A 112 0.04 4.10 -47.93
CA ASN A 112 -0.10 5.55 -47.78
C ASN A 112 -0.80 5.92 -46.47
N LEU A 113 -1.82 5.16 -46.06
CA LEU A 113 -2.47 5.34 -44.75
C LEU A 113 -1.51 5.09 -43.58
N LEU A 114 -0.66 4.07 -43.69
CA LEU A 114 0.36 3.77 -42.69
C LEU A 114 1.46 4.83 -42.65
N LEU A 115 1.87 5.38 -43.80
CA LEU A 115 2.82 6.49 -43.88
C LEU A 115 2.25 7.76 -43.23
N ASP A 116 0.99 8.11 -43.52
CA ASP A 116 0.28 9.20 -42.84
C ASP A 116 0.20 8.96 -41.32
N ARG A 117 -0.03 7.71 -40.91
CA ARG A 117 -0.07 7.34 -39.49
C ARG A 117 1.31 7.44 -38.83
N VAL A 118 2.36 7.02 -39.51
CA VAL A 118 3.76 7.16 -39.06
C VAL A 118 4.12 8.64 -38.98
N GLU A 119 3.77 9.46 -39.96
CA GLU A 119 4.04 10.89 -39.96
C GLU A 119 3.24 11.61 -38.85
N GLN A 120 1.98 11.23 -38.61
CA GLN A 120 1.20 11.69 -37.45
C GLN A 120 1.81 11.23 -36.12
N LEU A 121 2.34 10.01 -36.05
CA LEU A 121 3.02 9.49 -34.87
C LEU A 121 4.40 10.14 -34.68
N GLU A 122 5.08 10.52 -35.75
CA GLU A 122 6.35 11.26 -35.74
C GLU A 122 6.13 12.72 -35.37
N MET A 123 5.05 13.35 -35.83
CA MET A 123 4.60 14.68 -35.39
C MET A 123 4.17 14.64 -33.92
N LYS A 124 3.44 13.60 -33.48
CA LYS A 124 3.14 13.37 -32.06
C LYS A 124 4.39 13.05 -31.25
N LYS A 125 5.36 12.34 -31.83
CA LYS A 125 6.65 12.05 -31.22
C LYS A 125 7.50 13.30 -31.16
N GLN A 126 7.48 14.21 -32.13
CA GLN A 126 8.18 15.50 -32.12
C GLN A 126 7.51 16.50 -31.17
N ALA A 127 6.17 16.48 -31.04
CA ALA A 127 5.45 17.16 -29.97
C ALA A 127 5.74 16.54 -28.59
N ASN A 128 6.00 15.23 -28.51
CA ASN A 128 6.42 14.50 -27.32
C ASN A 128 7.95 14.35 -27.18
N VAL A 129 8.76 14.95 -28.06
CA VAL A 129 10.20 15.12 -27.85
C VAL A 129 10.31 16.34 -26.94
N ARG A 130 9.81 16.13 -25.71
CA ARG A 130 10.31 16.79 -24.52
C ARG A 130 11.82 16.74 -24.61
N ARG A 131 12.46 17.92 -24.64
CA ARG A 131 13.89 18.03 -24.37
C ARG A 131 14.16 17.26 -23.09
N ASP A 132 15.19 16.43 -23.12
CA ASP A 132 15.57 15.58 -22.02
C ASP A 132 15.64 16.40 -20.71
N LYS A 133 15.15 15.86 -19.59
CA LYS A 133 15.08 16.59 -18.30
C LYS A 133 16.46 17.14 -17.89
N PHE A 134 17.52 16.43 -18.27
CA PHE A 134 18.91 16.83 -18.12
C PHE A 134 19.30 18.05 -18.96
N THR A 135 18.76 18.19 -20.17
CA THR A 135 19.02 19.30 -21.09
C THR A 135 18.39 20.59 -20.56
N ILE A 136 17.12 20.54 -20.15
CA ILE A 136 16.41 21.71 -19.59
C ILE A 136 17.07 22.17 -18.28
N SER A 137 17.43 21.22 -17.40
CA SER A 137 18.12 21.56 -16.14
C SER A 137 19.46 22.25 -16.38
N SER A 138 20.21 21.82 -17.40
CA SER A 138 21.50 22.43 -17.76
C SER A 138 21.31 23.84 -18.35
N GLU A 139 20.29 24.05 -19.20
CA GLU A 139 19.94 25.37 -19.75
C GLU A 139 19.56 26.35 -18.63
N LEU A 140 18.76 25.92 -17.64
CA LEU A 140 18.34 26.75 -16.52
C LEU A 140 19.51 27.10 -15.59
N LEU A 141 20.45 26.17 -15.36
CA LEU A 141 21.67 26.45 -14.59
C LEU A 141 22.57 27.47 -15.31
N LEU A 142 22.75 27.33 -16.62
CA LEU A 142 23.50 28.30 -17.44
C LEU A 142 22.82 29.67 -17.43
N ARG A 143 21.49 29.72 -17.35
CA ARG A 143 20.74 30.98 -17.24
C ARG A 143 20.98 31.66 -15.89
N ILE A 144 21.02 30.90 -14.79
CA ILE A 144 21.42 31.43 -13.48
C ILE A 144 22.85 31.99 -13.54
N ASP A 145 23.78 31.30 -14.21
CA ASP A 145 25.16 31.75 -14.37
C ASP A 145 25.25 33.05 -15.20
N SER A 146 24.46 33.15 -16.28
CA SER A 146 24.34 34.37 -17.08
C SER A 146 23.86 35.56 -16.22
N LEU A 147 22.89 35.34 -15.32
CA LEU A 147 22.37 36.38 -14.44
C LEU A 147 23.41 36.86 -13.40
N VAL A 148 24.30 35.98 -12.95
CA VAL A 148 25.45 36.36 -12.11
C VAL A 148 26.44 37.20 -12.90
N LEU A 149 26.79 36.76 -14.11
CA LEU A 149 27.75 37.45 -14.98
C LEU A 149 27.25 38.85 -15.39
N ASN A 150 25.94 39.00 -15.57
CA ASN A 150 25.29 40.27 -15.88
C ASN A 150 25.01 41.15 -14.63
N GLY A 151 25.39 40.69 -13.44
CA GLY A 151 25.23 41.44 -12.19
C GLY A 151 23.78 41.58 -11.70
N VAL A 152 22.85 40.77 -12.23
CA VAL A 152 21.42 40.81 -11.87
C VAL A 152 21.20 40.17 -10.49
N ILE A 153 21.98 39.15 -10.14
CA ILE A 153 21.95 38.46 -8.84
C ILE A 153 23.35 38.31 -8.26
N SER A 154 23.44 38.24 -6.93
CA SER A 154 24.73 38.02 -6.24
C SER A 154 25.21 36.57 -6.37
N SER A 155 26.52 36.34 -6.23
CA SER A 155 27.08 34.97 -6.22
C SER A 155 26.51 34.09 -5.10
N MET A 156 26.11 34.70 -3.97
CA MET A 156 25.48 33.99 -2.85
C MET A 156 24.06 33.54 -3.21
N GLU A 157 23.25 34.45 -3.73
CA GLU A 157 21.89 34.16 -4.19
C GLU A 157 21.88 33.10 -5.31
N ALA A 158 22.82 33.18 -6.25
CA ALA A 158 22.95 32.20 -7.31
C ALA A 158 23.31 30.80 -6.79
N SER A 159 24.11 30.70 -5.72
CA SER A 159 24.43 29.41 -5.11
C SER A 159 23.19 28.72 -4.54
N ASP A 160 22.31 29.47 -3.89
CA ASP A 160 21.06 28.95 -3.34
C ASP A 160 20.09 28.52 -4.45
N LEU A 161 19.98 29.32 -5.52
CA LEU A 161 19.14 29.01 -6.67
C LEU A 161 19.64 27.80 -7.46
N ARG A 162 20.97 27.63 -7.64
CA ARG A 162 21.55 26.43 -8.25
C ARG A 162 21.23 25.18 -7.43
N ARG A 163 21.34 25.26 -6.09
CA ARG A 163 20.98 24.14 -5.20
C ARG A 163 19.52 23.76 -5.35
N LEU A 164 18.62 24.76 -5.32
CA LEU A 164 17.19 24.56 -5.54
C LEU A 164 16.90 23.86 -6.88
N MET A 165 17.57 24.27 -7.96
CA MET A 165 17.45 23.66 -9.29
C MET A 165 17.99 22.23 -9.37
N ILE A 166 19.02 21.91 -8.58
CA ILE A 166 19.56 20.55 -8.48
C ILE A 166 18.61 19.65 -7.66
N ASP A 167 17.99 20.18 -6.60
CA ASP A 167 17.08 19.43 -5.74
C ASP A 167 15.71 19.19 -6.39
N THR A 168 15.25 20.11 -7.26
CA THR A 168 14.03 19.94 -8.09
C THR A 168 14.19 18.94 -9.25
N ARG A 169 15.30 18.20 -9.31
CA ARG A 169 15.48 17.06 -10.23
C ARG A 169 14.45 15.94 -10.06
N GLY A 170 13.56 15.99 -9.06
CA GLY A 170 12.38 15.13 -8.92
C GLY A 170 11.10 15.59 -9.65
N SER A 171 11.00 16.86 -10.05
CA SER A 171 9.75 17.45 -10.59
C SER A 171 9.43 17.02 -12.03
N SER A 172 8.17 17.22 -12.45
CA SER A 172 7.71 16.91 -13.82
C SER A 172 8.52 17.73 -14.85
N ALA A 173 8.80 17.12 -16.01
CA ALA A 173 9.51 17.82 -17.10
C ALA A 173 8.72 19.04 -17.63
N ASP A 174 7.39 19.05 -17.45
CA ASP A 174 6.53 20.15 -17.90
C ASP A 174 6.70 21.42 -17.06
N ASP A 175 6.93 21.28 -15.74
CA ASP A 175 7.13 22.42 -14.84
C ASP A 175 8.45 23.15 -15.16
N LEU A 176 9.50 22.39 -15.46
CA LEU A 176 10.82 22.91 -15.83
C LEU A 176 10.81 23.58 -17.21
N TYR A 177 10.00 23.06 -18.15
CA TYR A 177 9.82 23.67 -19.46
C TYR A 177 9.09 25.01 -19.38
N GLY A 178 8.05 25.10 -18.54
CA GLY A 178 7.34 26.35 -18.25
C GLY A 178 8.26 27.42 -17.68
N LEU A 179 9.22 27.03 -16.84
CA LEU A 179 10.23 27.93 -16.27
C LEU A 179 11.21 28.48 -17.33
N ASN A 180 11.63 27.62 -18.27
CA ASN A 180 12.59 27.98 -19.32
C ASN A 180 12.01 28.97 -20.34
N CYS A 181 10.70 28.93 -20.58
CA CYS A 181 10.03 29.81 -21.55
C CYS A 181 9.83 31.25 -21.07
N LYS A 182 10.12 31.56 -19.80
CA LYS A 182 9.88 32.88 -19.20
C LYS A 182 11.03 33.85 -19.46
N ASN A 183 10.77 35.16 -19.33
CA ASN A 183 11.85 36.16 -19.36
C ASN A 183 12.66 36.14 -18.05
N ASP A 184 13.83 36.79 -18.02
CA ASP A 184 14.75 36.72 -16.87
C ASP A 184 14.14 37.27 -15.57
N ALA A 185 13.25 38.27 -15.65
CA ALA A 185 12.59 38.85 -14.48
C ALA A 185 11.52 37.92 -13.90
N GLU A 186 10.68 37.32 -14.76
CA GLU A 186 9.68 36.32 -14.39
C GLU A 186 10.33 35.03 -13.88
N PHE A 187 11.39 34.58 -14.55
CA PHE A 187 12.21 33.44 -14.16
C PHE A 187 12.78 33.63 -12.74
N LEU A 188 13.37 34.79 -12.45
CA LEU A 188 13.88 35.12 -11.12
C LEU A 188 12.78 35.28 -10.07
N ALA A 189 11.66 35.92 -10.42
CA ALA A 189 10.53 36.07 -9.53
C ALA A 189 9.97 34.71 -9.13
N GLU A 190 9.87 33.78 -10.08
CA GLU A 190 9.36 32.45 -9.86
C GLU A 190 10.35 31.56 -9.13
N LEU A 191 11.65 31.62 -9.42
CA LEU A 191 12.68 30.93 -8.64
C LEU A 191 12.73 31.43 -7.18
N ARG A 192 12.62 32.74 -6.96
CA ARG A 192 12.49 33.31 -5.61
C ARG A 192 11.18 32.91 -4.94
N HIS A 193 10.10 32.78 -5.70
CA HIS A 193 8.82 32.26 -5.23
C HIS A 193 8.92 30.79 -4.85
N PHE A 194 9.59 29.95 -5.65
CA PHE A 194 9.87 28.56 -5.33
C PHE A 194 10.76 28.44 -4.11
N SER A 195 11.81 29.25 -3.99
CA SER A 195 12.66 29.32 -2.79
C SER A 195 11.89 29.78 -1.55
N LYS A 196 10.93 30.71 -1.70
CA LYS A 196 10.04 31.14 -0.61
C LYS A 196 8.93 30.13 -0.30
N ASN A 197 8.44 29.38 -1.28
CA ASN A 197 7.46 28.30 -1.10
C ASN A 197 8.08 26.99 -0.60
N SER A 198 9.35 26.72 -0.92
CA SER A 198 10.13 25.62 -0.34
C SER A 198 10.53 25.91 1.10
N LYS A 199 10.28 27.15 1.58
CA LYS A 199 10.17 27.49 3.01
C LYS A 199 8.73 27.30 3.54
N LYS A 200 7.97 26.33 3.04
CA LYS A 200 7.01 25.67 3.94
C LYS A 200 7.89 24.97 4.97
N ASN A 201 7.99 25.52 6.18
CA ASN A 201 8.74 24.89 7.26
C ASN A 201 8.16 23.49 7.48
N GLY A 202 8.84 22.47 6.94
CA GLY A 202 8.53 21.09 7.27
C GLY A 202 8.62 20.92 8.78
N PHE A 203 7.69 20.19 9.36
CA PHE A 203 7.71 19.94 10.80
C PHE A 203 8.80 18.91 11.12
N HIS A 204 9.47 19.07 12.25
CA HIS A 204 10.23 17.99 12.87
C HIS A 204 9.30 17.19 13.78
N ILE A 205 8.97 15.97 13.38
CA ILE A 205 8.03 15.08 14.05
C ILE A 205 8.80 13.86 14.54
N ILE A 206 8.62 13.52 15.82
CA ILE A 206 9.15 12.28 16.38
C ILE A 206 7.98 11.44 16.87
N HIS A 207 7.79 10.28 16.24
CA HIS A 207 6.87 9.27 16.73
C HIS A 207 7.53 8.49 17.88
N ILE A 208 6.82 8.35 19.00
CA ILE A 208 7.15 7.39 20.05
C ILE A 208 6.08 6.31 19.99
N CYS A 209 6.44 5.14 19.49
CA CYS A 209 5.50 4.04 19.25
C CYS A 209 6.07 2.70 19.71
N THR A 210 5.24 1.66 19.64
CA THR A 210 5.59 0.29 20.01
C THR A 210 5.88 -0.59 18.79
N GLU A 211 5.49 -0.17 17.60
CA GLU A 211 5.57 -0.96 16.37
C GLU A 211 5.89 -0.10 15.16
N MET A 212 6.53 -0.71 14.15
CA MET A 212 6.83 -0.12 12.85
C MET A 212 7.16 -1.24 11.85
N SER A 213 6.47 -1.27 10.72
CA SER A 213 6.73 -2.27 9.68
C SER A 213 7.98 -1.93 8.86
N PRO A 214 8.87 -2.89 8.54
CA PRO A 214 8.72 -4.33 8.76
C PRO A 214 9.33 -4.82 10.09
N VAL A 215 10.15 -3.99 10.75
CA VAL A 215 10.98 -4.33 11.92
C VAL A 215 10.18 -4.94 13.08
N VAL A 216 9.00 -4.39 13.36
CA VAL A 216 8.05 -4.87 14.39
C VAL A 216 6.64 -4.76 13.81
N SER A 217 6.09 -5.88 13.35
CA SER A 217 4.80 -5.94 12.63
C SER A 217 3.79 -6.84 13.34
N GLU A 218 3.32 -6.45 14.52
CA GLU A 218 2.38 -7.27 15.31
C GLU A 218 0.91 -6.90 15.09
N GLY A 219 0.63 -5.64 14.82
CA GLY A 219 -0.70 -5.07 14.75
C GLY A 219 -0.81 -3.87 13.79
N PRO A 220 -1.99 -3.23 13.76
CA PRO A 220 -2.29 -2.17 12.80
C PRO A 220 -1.45 -0.90 12.99
N LEU A 221 -0.78 -0.74 14.14
CA LEU A 221 0.10 0.40 14.38
C LEU A 221 1.34 0.34 13.48
N ALA A 222 1.87 -0.86 13.22
CA ALA A 222 3.10 -1.03 12.44
C ALA A 222 2.99 -0.44 11.03
N SER A 223 1.94 -0.80 10.29
CA SER A 223 1.71 -0.32 8.93
C SER A 223 1.33 1.17 8.89
N TYR A 224 0.59 1.64 9.90
CA TYR A 224 0.26 3.05 10.06
C TYR A 224 1.51 3.91 10.26
N ILE A 225 2.43 3.53 11.16
CA ILE A 225 3.66 4.31 11.41
C ILE A 225 4.50 4.39 10.15
N THR A 226 4.74 3.28 9.47
CA THR A 226 5.55 3.25 8.25
C THR A 226 4.91 4.03 7.11
N GLY A 227 3.62 3.81 6.88
CA GLY A 227 2.85 4.47 5.81
C GLY A 227 2.75 5.98 6.01
N LEU A 228 2.34 6.42 7.21
CA LEU A 228 2.23 7.84 7.53
C LEU A 228 3.60 8.53 7.54
N SER A 229 4.63 7.93 8.15
CA SER A 229 5.97 8.53 8.19
C SER A 229 6.53 8.76 6.79
N SER A 230 6.36 7.78 5.89
CA SER A 230 6.78 7.88 4.49
C SER A 230 6.01 8.99 3.75
N ALA A 231 4.69 9.05 3.92
CA ALA A 231 3.86 10.08 3.32
C ALA A 231 4.22 11.48 3.82
N LEU A 232 4.46 11.65 5.12
CA LEU A 232 4.88 12.92 5.71
C LEU A 232 6.27 13.35 5.22
N GLN A 233 7.21 12.42 5.07
CA GLN A 233 8.54 12.69 4.53
C GLN A 233 8.45 13.13 3.06
N ARG A 234 7.65 12.45 2.24
CA ARG A 234 7.37 12.87 0.84
C ARG A 234 6.76 14.27 0.75
N LYS A 235 6.03 14.70 1.78
CA LYS A 235 5.48 16.07 1.90
C LYS A 235 6.47 17.09 2.52
N GLY A 236 7.74 16.73 2.70
CA GLY A 236 8.82 17.62 3.12
C GLY A 236 9.02 17.77 4.63
N ASN A 237 8.43 16.89 5.45
CA ASN A 237 8.62 16.89 6.90
C ASN A 237 9.82 16.02 7.32
N LEU A 238 10.48 16.37 8.41
CA LEU A 238 11.49 15.52 9.04
C LEU A 238 10.79 14.60 10.03
N VAL A 239 10.77 13.30 9.75
CA VAL A 239 10.13 12.29 10.59
C VAL A 239 11.16 11.32 11.14
N GLU A 240 11.11 11.08 12.45
CA GLU A 240 11.88 10.05 13.12
C GLU A 240 10.97 9.19 14.00
N VAL A 241 11.42 7.97 14.30
CA VAL A 241 10.67 6.99 15.08
C VAL A 241 11.54 6.47 16.22
N ILE A 242 10.99 6.44 17.43
CA ILE A 242 11.61 5.84 18.61
C ILE A 242 10.79 4.60 18.99
N LEU A 243 11.48 3.47 19.17
CA LEU A 243 10.92 2.16 19.49
C LEU A 243 11.68 1.50 20.65
N PRO A 244 11.04 0.62 21.45
CA PRO A 244 11.77 -0.25 22.36
C PRO A 244 12.58 -1.25 21.57
N LYS A 245 13.79 -1.63 22.00
CA LYS A 245 14.55 -2.70 21.32
C LYS A 245 14.04 -4.08 21.75
N TYR A 246 13.10 -4.68 21.01
CA TYR A 246 12.62 -6.05 21.28
C TYR A 246 13.63 -7.12 20.83
N SER A 247 13.53 -8.31 21.43
CA SER A 247 14.24 -9.50 20.94
C SER A 247 13.69 -10.03 19.61
N CYS A 248 12.39 -9.86 19.35
CA CYS A 248 11.71 -10.35 18.14
C CYS A 248 11.83 -9.41 16.93
N MET A 249 12.55 -8.29 17.04
CA MET A 249 12.72 -7.35 15.93
C MET A 249 13.46 -7.97 14.76
N ASP A 250 13.00 -7.71 13.55
CA ASP A 250 13.79 -7.97 12.35
C ASP A 250 14.80 -6.84 12.12
N LEU A 251 16.04 -7.08 12.52
CA LEU A 251 17.11 -6.10 12.41
C LEU A 251 17.76 -6.06 11.02
N ASP A 252 17.51 -7.06 10.17
CA ASP A 252 18.06 -7.11 8.81
C ASP A 252 17.40 -6.03 7.92
N GLU A 253 16.18 -5.65 8.27
CA GLU A 253 15.42 -4.55 7.67
C GLU A 253 15.91 -3.14 8.09
N VAL A 254 16.89 -3.04 9.01
CA VAL A 254 17.42 -1.77 9.49
C VAL A 254 18.77 -1.45 8.84
N GLN A 255 18.77 -0.43 7.98
CA GLN A 255 19.98 0.03 7.31
C GLN A 255 20.85 0.86 8.26
N GLY A 256 22.16 0.59 8.25
CA GLY A 256 23.13 1.38 9.02
C GLY A 256 22.98 1.26 10.54
N LEU A 257 22.42 0.15 11.03
CA LEU A 257 22.23 -0.10 12.45
C LEU A 257 23.55 0.02 13.22
N ARG A 258 23.59 0.91 14.22
CA ARG A 258 24.76 1.10 15.09
C ARG A 258 24.36 1.48 16.50
N GLU A 259 25.14 1.03 17.47
CA GLU A 259 25.06 1.50 18.85
C GLU A 259 25.71 2.89 18.96
N VAL A 260 25.09 3.78 19.72
CA VAL A 260 25.61 5.11 20.04
C VAL A 260 26.54 4.97 21.25
N GLU A 261 27.81 5.34 21.09
CA GLU A 261 28.82 5.32 22.14
C GLU A 261 28.66 6.50 23.11
N ALA A 262 27.57 6.50 23.88
CA ALA A 262 27.33 7.44 24.96
C ALA A 262 26.51 6.77 26.06
N GLU A 263 26.74 7.17 27.31
CA GLU A 263 25.94 6.68 28.43
C GLU A 263 24.57 7.35 28.39
N PHE A 264 23.47 6.60 28.47
CA PHE A 264 22.13 7.18 28.61
C PHE A 264 21.49 6.62 29.88
N TYR A 265 20.94 7.49 30.73
CA TYR A 265 20.32 7.09 31.99
C TYR A 265 18.89 7.58 32.04
N SER A 266 17.99 6.74 32.55
CA SER A 266 16.57 7.08 32.72
C SER A 266 16.13 6.75 34.13
N TYR A 267 15.28 7.60 34.70
CA TYR A 267 14.70 7.34 36.00
C TYR A 267 13.72 6.17 35.91
N PHE A 268 13.85 5.20 36.80
CA PHE A 268 12.82 4.20 37.04
C PHE A 268 12.88 3.69 38.48
N ASN A 269 11.72 3.56 39.13
CA ASN A 269 11.58 2.98 40.46
C ASN A 269 12.57 3.53 41.52
N GLY A 270 12.76 4.86 41.54
CA GLY A 270 13.60 5.54 42.53
C GLY A 270 15.09 5.64 42.18
N GLN A 271 15.53 5.10 41.03
CA GLN A 271 16.94 5.10 40.63
C GLN A 271 17.14 5.46 39.15
N LEU A 272 18.37 5.83 38.79
CA LEU A 272 18.77 6.03 37.39
C LEU A 272 19.34 4.72 36.83
N HIS A 273 18.82 4.29 35.68
CA HIS A 273 19.23 3.05 35.02
C HIS A 273 19.79 3.33 33.63
N GLY A 274 20.88 2.62 33.29
CA GLY A 274 21.54 2.75 31.99
C GLY A 274 20.74 2.15 30.84
N ASN A 275 20.87 2.76 29.66
CA ASN A 275 20.30 2.34 28.39
C ASN A 275 21.37 2.31 27.30
N ARG A 276 21.27 1.34 26.40
CA ARG A 276 21.96 1.37 25.10
C ARG A 276 21.02 1.94 24.06
N ILE A 277 21.54 2.85 23.25
CA ILE A 277 20.80 3.49 22.18
C ILE A 277 21.32 2.98 20.86
N TRP A 278 20.43 2.51 20.02
CA TRP A 278 20.74 2.06 18.66
C TRP A 278 20.08 2.99 17.67
N THR A 279 20.77 3.30 16.57
CA THR A 279 20.25 4.17 15.50
C THR A 279 20.38 3.46 14.16
N GLY A 280 19.43 3.72 13.27
CA GLY A 280 19.43 3.18 11.91
C GLY A 280 18.39 3.88 11.04
N VAL A 281 18.13 3.31 9.86
CA VAL A 281 17.16 3.82 8.90
C VAL A 281 16.29 2.69 8.38
N VAL A 282 14.97 2.91 8.34
CA VAL A 282 13.98 1.98 7.78
C VAL A 282 13.14 2.77 6.77
N TYR A 283 13.12 2.35 5.50
CA TYR A 283 12.43 3.06 4.40
C TYR A 283 12.72 4.58 4.35
N GLY A 284 13.96 4.99 4.61
CA GLY A 284 14.35 6.41 4.64
C GLY A 284 13.99 7.16 5.92
N ILE A 285 13.31 6.52 6.87
CA ILE A 285 12.93 7.09 8.17
C ILE A 285 14.00 6.77 9.20
N GLY A 286 14.47 7.79 9.92
CA GLY A 286 15.43 7.62 11.01
C GLY A 286 14.79 6.91 12.20
N VAL A 287 15.34 5.76 12.59
CA VAL A 287 14.84 4.97 13.72
C VAL A 287 15.84 4.98 14.88
N THR A 288 15.31 5.04 16.10
CA THR A 288 16.08 4.91 17.35
C THR A 288 15.49 3.80 18.21
N PHE A 289 16.32 2.84 18.62
CA PHE A 289 15.92 1.77 19.54
C PHE A 289 16.52 1.98 20.92
N ILE A 290 15.67 1.90 21.95
CA ILE A 290 16.09 2.02 23.34
C ILE A 290 16.13 0.62 23.97
N GLN A 291 17.32 0.21 24.41
CA GLN A 291 17.54 -1.06 25.08
C GLN A 291 17.94 -0.82 26.55
N PRO A 292 17.09 -1.21 27.52
CA PRO A 292 17.46 -1.12 28.94
C PRO A 292 18.64 -2.06 29.26
N VAL A 293 19.62 -1.59 30.04
CA VAL A 293 20.75 -2.44 30.46
C VAL A 293 20.39 -3.27 31.70
N TYR A 294 19.91 -2.61 32.76
CA TYR A 294 19.54 -3.28 34.01
C TYR A 294 18.21 -4.04 33.91
N TYR A 295 17.26 -3.48 33.17
CA TYR A 295 15.94 -4.05 32.94
C TYR A 295 15.83 -4.71 31.56
N SER A 296 16.90 -5.37 31.11
CA SER A 296 16.97 -5.96 29.77
C SER A 296 15.80 -6.90 29.47
N SER A 297 15.33 -7.63 30.49
CA SER A 297 14.17 -8.53 30.39
C SER A 297 12.86 -7.85 30.01
N LEU A 298 12.70 -6.53 30.18
CA LEU A 298 11.45 -5.84 29.83
C LEU A 298 11.10 -6.05 28.36
N PHE A 299 12.08 -6.08 27.45
CA PHE A 299 11.84 -6.23 26.01
C PHE A 299 12.45 -7.50 25.42
N SER A 300 12.96 -8.41 26.26
CA SER A 300 13.55 -9.68 25.82
C SER A 300 12.54 -10.81 25.54
N HIS A 301 11.27 -10.50 25.37
CA HIS A 301 10.22 -11.51 25.21
C HIS A 301 9.91 -11.80 23.73
N ASP A 302 9.26 -12.94 23.47
CA ASP A 302 8.89 -13.40 22.12
C ASP A 302 7.77 -12.58 21.46
N LYS A 303 6.90 -11.93 22.26
CA LYS A 303 5.80 -11.10 21.78
C LYS A 303 5.99 -9.65 22.21
N VAL A 304 5.31 -8.75 21.51
CA VAL A 304 5.31 -7.32 21.88
C VAL A 304 4.34 -7.04 23.03
N TYR A 305 3.17 -7.66 23.05
CA TYR A 305 2.09 -7.38 24.02
C TYR A 305 1.59 -8.62 24.76
N GLY A 306 0.74 -8.38 25.76
CA GLY A 306 -0.02 -9.41 26.46
C GLY A 306 0.66 -9.90 27.74
N TYR A 307 1.62 -9.14 28.26
CA TYR A 307 2.31 -9.47 29.49
C TYR A 307 1.68 -8.72 30.68
N SER A 308 1.71 -9.35 31.86
CA SER A 308 1.17 -8.76 33.08
C SER A 308 1.88 -7.49 33.53
N ASN A 309 3.09 -7.25 33.01
CA ASN A 309 3.92 -6.08 33.29
C ASN A 309 3.99 -5.11 32.10
N ASP A 310 3.05 -5.15 31.15
CA ASP A 310 3.03 -4.25 30.00
C ASP A 310 3.02 -2.77 30.43
N PHE A 311 2.31 -2.44 31.51
CA PHE A 311 2.35 -1.09 32.07
C PHE A 311 3.78 -0.65 32.41
N GLU A 312 4.52 -1.46 33.18
CA GLU A 312 5.89 -1.16 33.60
C GLU A 312 6.84 -1.05 32.41
N ARG A 313 6.71 -1.96 31.44
CA ARG A 313 7.51 -1.99 30.20
C ARG A 313 7.35 -0.68 29.44
N PHE A 314 6.12 -0.33 29.06
CA PHE A 314 5.88 0.84 28.22
C PHE A 314 6.02 2.16 28.97
N THR A 315 5.84 2.16 30.30
CA THR A 315 6.16 3.30 31.17
C THR A 315 7.66 3.56 31.24
N TYR A 316 8.48 2.52 31.41
CA TYR A 316 9.94 2.63 31.34
C TYR A 316 10.37 3.21 29.99
N PHE A 317 9.85 2.65 28.89
CA PHE A 317 10.20 3.08 27.55
C PHE A 317 9.78 4.54 27.26
N SER A 318 8.57 4.92 27.64
CA SER A 318 8.08 6.30 27.47
C SER A 318 8.96 7.30 28.20
N ARG A 319 9.36 6.97 29.44
CA ARG A 319 10.29 7.78 30.24
C ARG A 319 11.68 7.85 29.58
N ALA A 320 12.22 6.71 29.18
CA ALA A 320 13.53 6.64 28.56
C ALA A 320 13.60 7.36 27.20
N SER A 321 12.51 7.38 26.44
CA SER A 321 12.40 8.14 25.20
C SER A 321 12.55 9.64 25.43
N LEU A 322 11.90 10.19 26.46
CA LEU A 322 12.03 11.61 26.81
C LEU A 322 13.43 11.94 27.35
N ASP A 323 14.00 11.11 28.22
CA ASP A 323 15.38 11.29 28.71
C ASP A 323 16.41 11.24 27.55
N TYR A 324 16.22 10.35 26.57
CA TYR A 324 17.02 10.31 25.34
C TYR A 324 16.91 11.60 24.53
N LEU A 325 15.70 12.12 24.33
CA LEU A 325 15.47 13.35 23.56
C LEU A 325 16.16 14.56 24.20
N VAL A 326 16.06 14.71 25.53
CA VAL A 326 16.78 15.76 26.26
C VAL A 326 18.28 15.60 26.08
N LYS A 327 18.81 14.40 26.33
CA LYS A 327 20.27 14.16 26.29
C LYS A 327 20.86 14.31 24.89
N SER A 328 20.10 13.93 23.86
CA SER A 328 20.51 14.10 22.46
C SER A 328 20.32 15.53 21.94
N GLY A 329 19.66 16.41 22.69
CA GLY A 329 19.40 17.79 22.30
C GLY A 329 18.36 17.93 21.18
N LYS A 330 17.60 16.86 20.88
CA LYS A 330 16.55 16.89 19.86
C LYS A 330 15.36 17.72 20.37
N ARG A 331 14.91 18.68 19.55
CA ARG A 331 13.79 19.58 19.88
C ARG A 331 12.73 19.51 18.78
N PRO A 332 11.94 18.42 18.74
CA PRO A 332 10.92 18.28 17.72
C PRO A 332 9.83 19.33 17.88
N ASP A 333 9.20 19.69 16.77
CA ASP A 333 7.99 20.50 16.78
C ASP A 333 6.84 19.74 17.44
N VAL A 334 6.74 18.44 17.14
CA VAL A 334 5.68 17.57 17.62
C VAL A 334 6.24 16.23 18.10
N LEU A 335 5.87 15.85 19.32
CA LEU A 335 5.93 14.48 19.81
C LEU A 335 4.61 13.80 19.49
N HIS A 336 4.67 12.77 18.65
CA HIS A 336 3.49 12.03 18.24
C HIS A 336 3.46 10.66 18.92
N VAL A 337 2.55 10.52 19.87
CA VAL A 337 2.38 9.32 20.69
C VAL A 337 1.15 8.54 20.23
N HIS A 338 1.14 7.23 20.51
CA HIS A 338 0.17 6.29 19.96
C HIS A 338 -0.39 5.35 21.02
N ASN A 339 -1.72 5.22 21.02
CA ASN A 339 -2.48 4.31 21.88
C ASN A 339 -2.13 4.48 23.37
N TRP A 340 -2.59 3.57 24.22
CA TRP A 340 -2.35 3.67 25.66
C TRP A 340 -0.86 3.46 26.01
N HIS A 341 -0.14 2.63 25.25
CA HIS A 341 1.23 2.23 25.53
C HIS A 341 2.17 3.43 25.70
N THR A 342 2.01 4.48 24.91
CA THR A 342 2.86 5.68 24.96
C THR A 342 2.12 6.93 25.45
N SER A 343 0.85 6.79 25.84
CA SER A 343 0.03 7.91 26.36
C SER A 343 0.59 8.53 27.64
N ILE A 344 1.35 7.77 28.44
CA ILE A 344 2.00 8.29 29.66
C ILE A 344 3.09 9.34 29.36
N VAL A 345 3.57 9.44 28.12
CA VAL A 345 4.42 10.55 27.67
C VAL A 345 3.75 11.90 27.93
N GLY A 346 2.42 12.00 27.80
CA GLY A 346 1.66 13.23 28.07
C GLY A 346 1.94 13.82 29.46
N PRO A 347 1.53 13.15 30.56
CA PRO A 347 1.82 13.63 31.91
C PRO A 347 3.32 13.76 32.20
N LEU A 348 4.15 12.82 31.73
CA LEU A 348 5.62 12.93 31.90
C LEU A 348 6.18 14.20 31.29
N PHE A 349 5.76 14.54 30.07
CA PHE A 349 6.19 15.71 29.35
C PHE A 349 5.88 16.99 30.15
N TRP A 350 4.63 17.17 30.56
CA TRP A 350 4.19 18.40 31.22
C TRP A 350 4.70 18.54 32.65
N ASP A 351 4.77 17.45 33.43
CA ASP A 351 5.18 17.52 34.82
C ASP A 351 6.71 17.51 35.01
N VAL A 352 7.47 16.91 34.08
CA VAL A 352 8.91 16.68 34.28
C VAL A 352 9.80 17.27 33.18
N PHE A 353 9.40 17.20 31.91
CA PHE A 353 10.32 17.47 30.79
C PHE A 353 10.15 18.81 30.10
N VAL A 354 8.99 19.47 30.19
CA VAL A 354 8.68 20.68 29.41
C VAL A 354 9.72 21.80 29.59
N GLY A 355 10.23 21.99 30.81
CA GLY A 355 11.26 22.98 31.15
C GLY A 355 12.70 22.55 30.85
N GLN A 356 12.90 21.43 30.15
CA GLN A 356 14.22 20.90 29.78
C GLN A 356 14.53 21.14 28.29
N GLY A 357 13.96 22.19 27.69
CA GLY A 357 14.15 22.54 26.28
C GLY A 357 13.04 22.09 25.34
N PHE A 358 11.88 21.71 25.86
CA PHE A 358 10.69 21.30 25.08
C PHE A 358 9.55 22.33 25.13
N GLU A 359 9.81 23.57 25.53
CA GLU A 359 8.77 24.60 25.69
C GLU A 359 8.03 24.89 24.37
N GLY A 360 8.73 24.73 23.24
CA GLY A 360 8.17 24.87 21.89
C GLY A 360 7.62 23.58 21.27
N THR A 361 7.74 22.44 21.95
CA THR A 361 7.26 21.13 21.49
C THR A 361 5.80 20.95 21.89
N ARG A 362 5.03 20.23 21.06
CA ARG A 362 3.63 19.91 21.32
C ARG A 362 3.39 18.41 21.23
N ILE A 363 2.32 17.94 21.88
CA ILE A 363 1.98 16.52 21.93
C ILE A 363 0.73 16.27 21.10
N LEU A 364 0.85 15.31 20.17
CA LEU A 364 -0.27 14.73 19.44
C LEU A 364 -0.43 13.27 19.87
N LEU A 365 -1.65 12.85 20.19
CA LEU A 365 -1.98 11.43 20.38
C LEU A 365 -2.75 10.92 19.17
N THR A 366 -2.38 9.75 18.64
CA THR A 366 -3.26 8.95 17.78
C THR A 366 -3.80 7.73 18.54
N CYS A 367 -5.11 7.51 18.46
CA CYS A 367 -5.77 6.30 18.95
C CYS A 367 -6.28 5.47 17.77
N GLN A 368 -5.93 4.18 17.73
CA GLN A 368 -6.51 3.21 16.79
C GLN A 368 -7.80 2.57 17.29
N GLY A 369 -8.14 2.81 18.56
CA GLY A 369 -9.31 2.28 19.24
C GLY A 369 -9.28 2.66 20.72
N PHE A 370 -10.37 2.36 21.44
CA PHE A 370 -10.51 2.63 22.88
C PHE A 370 -10.75 1.38 23.71
N GLU A 371 -10.63 0.19 23.11
CA GLU A 371 -10.83 -1.11 23.77
C GLU A 371 -9.72 -1.37 24.80
N SER A 372 -8.49 -0.94 24.47
CA SER A 372 -7.31 -1.11 25.31
C SER A 372 -6.88 0.22 25.92
N GLN A 373 -7.16 0.41 27.21
CA GLN A 373 -6.98 1.70 27.90
C GLN A 373 -5.89 1.68 28.99
N CYS A 374 -5.51 0.48 29.45
CA CYS A 374 -4.65 0.22 30.61
C CYS A 374 -5.13 0.92 31.90
N LEU A 375 -5.80 0.14 32.77
CA LEU A 375 -6.22 0.58 34.09
C LEU A 375 -5.26 0.05 35.14
N GLU A 376 -4.69 0.94 35.95
CA GLU A 376 -3.64 0.57 36.91
C GLU A 376 -3.79 1.25 38.27
N GLN A 377 -3.08 0.71 39.26
CA GLN A 377 -3.00 1.33 40.58
C GLN A 377 -2.17 2.63 40.51
N PRO A 378 -2.65 3.73 41.11
CA PRO A 378 -2.02 5.05 41.00
C PRO A 378 -0.56 5.05 41.50
N GLU A 379 -0.22 4.22 42.50
CA GLU A 379 1.13 4.13 43.06
C GLU A 379 2.17 3.73 42.00
N LYS A 380 1.77 2.96 40.98
CA LYS A 380 2.67 2.57 39.90
C LYS A 380 3.18 3.76 39.07
N LEU A 381 2.49 4.91 39.09
CA LEU A 381 2.97 6.13 38.41
C LEU A 381 4.32 6.61 38.97
N ALA A 382 4.59 6.37 40.25
CA ALA A 382 5.87 6.71 40.89
C ALA A 382 7.07 5.97 40.27
N LEU A 383 6.83 4.85 39.58
CA LEU A 383 7.87 4.12 38.86
C LEU A 383 8.56 5.00 37.81
N CYS A 384 7.85 5.92 37.15
CA CYS A 384 8.45 6.84 36.17
C CYS A 384 8.71 8.26 36.70
N GLY A 385 8.50 8.47 38.00
CA GLY A 385 8.75 9.74 38.69
C GLY A 385 7.56 10.69 38.67
N LEU A 386 6.37 10.20 38.32
CA LEU A 386 5.12 10.94 38.44
C LEU A 386 4.55 10.82 39.86
N ASP A 387 3.88 11.88 40.33
CA ASP A 387 3.23 11.91 41.65
C ASP A 387 1.80 11.37 41.58
N PRO A 388 1.51 10.20 42.18
CA PRO A 388 0.17 9.59 42.16
C PRO A 388 -0.92 10.51 42.72
N SER A 389 -0.61 11.25 43.79
CA SER A 389 -1.60 12.07 44.52
C SER A 389 -2.10 13.25 43.68
N ARG A 390 -1.24 13.77 42.79
CA ARG A 390 -1.58 14.85 41.86
C ARG A 390 -2.35 14.37 40.63
N LEU A 391 -2.16 13.11 40.23
CA LEU A 391 -2.69 12.58 38.97
C LEU A 391 -3.97 11.75 39.12
N LEU A 392 -4.26 11.21 40.30
CA LEU A 392 -5.53 10.54 40.61
C LEU A 392 -6.65 11.57 40.81
N ARG A 393 -7.03 12.25 39.72
CA ARG A 393 -8.13 13.22 39.68
C ARG A 393 -8.96 13.05 38.42
N LEU A 394 -10.26 13.37 38.50
CA LEU A 394 -11.20 13.29 37.38
C LEU A 394 -10.73 14.08 36.15
N ASP A 395 -10.15 15.26 36.36
CA ASP A 395 -9.61 16.14 35.33
C ASP A 395 -8.19 15.74 34.85
N ARG A 396 -7.71 14.56 35.28
CA ARG A 396 -6.40 13.99 35.01
C ARG A 396 -6.53 12.51 34.63
N LEU A 397 -5.82 11.61 35.30
CA LEU A 397 -5.73 10.20 34.92
C LEU A 397 -6.80 9.32 35.58
N GLN A 398 -7.58 9.81 36.54
CA GLN A 398 -8.55 8.95 37.25
C GLN A 398 -9.55 8.35 36.28
N ASP A 399 -9.78 7.04 36.34
CA ASP A 399 -10.76 6.37 35.49
C ASP A 399 -12.19 6.86 35.76
N ASN A 400 -13.02 6.94 34.73
CA ASN A 400 -14.40 7.43 34.85
C ASN A 400 -15.31 6.45 35.61
N ASN A 401 -15.04 5.15 35.51
CA ASN A 401 -15.87 4.09 36.09
C ASN A 401 -15.26 3.51 37.37
N LYS A 402 -13.93 3.48 37.47
CA LYS A 402 -13.15 2.93 38.59
C LYS A 402 -12.29 4.03 39.22
N SER A 403 -12.91 4.89 40.02
CA SER A 403 -12.28 6.10 40.60
C SER A 403 -11.01 5.87 41.45
N HIS A 404 -10.73 4.64 41.88
CA HIS A 404 -9.50 4.29 42.60
C HIS A 404 -8.33 3.93 41.67
N LEU A 405 -8.57 3.80 40.35
CA LEU A 405 -7.57 3.46 39.35
C LEU A 405 -7.25 4.68 38.47
N VAL A 406 -6.08 4.60 37.85
CA VAL A 406 -5.67 5.49 36.77
C VAL A 406 -5.87 4.81 35.43
N ASN A 407 -6.28 5.59 34.44
CA ASN A 407 -6.48 5.20 33.05
C ASN A 407 -5.44 5.91 32.18
N ILE A 408 -4.52 5.14 31.61
CA ILE A 408 -3.35 5.70 30.92
C ILE A 408 -3.74 6.32 29.58
N LEU A 409 -4.66 5.70 28.84
CA LEU A 409 -5.19 6.28 27.59
C LEU A 409 -5.95 7.58 27.84
N LYS A 410 -6.77 7.62 28.91
CA LYS A 410 -7.42 8.86 29.36
C LYS A 410 -6.39 9.97 29.59
N GLY A 411 -5.29 9.64 30.28
CA GLY A 411 -4.18 10.56 30.47
C GLY A 411 -3.63 11.12 29.16
N GLY A 412 -3.46 10.26 28.14
CA GLY A 412 -3.07 10.67 26.79
C GLY A 412 -4.04 11.69 26.19
N VAL A 413 -5.36 11.45 26.27
CA VAL A 413 -6.39 12.37 25.76
C VAL A 413 -6.36 13.73 26.48
N VAL A 414 -6.25 13.70 27.80
CA VAL A 414 -6.27 14.91 28.65
C VAL A 414 -5.04 15.78 28.37
N TYR A 415 -3.85 15.17 28.34
CA TYR A 415 -2.57 15.88 28.27
C TYR A 415 -2.08 16.18 26.85
N SER A 416 -2.66 15.57 25.82
CA SER A 416 -2.33 15.92 24.44
C SER A 416 -2.97 17.24 24.02
N ASN A 417 -2.29 17.98 23.15
CA ASN A 417 -2.82 19.23 22.60
C ASN A 417 -3.94 18.95 21.58
N LYS A 418 -3.78 17.89 20.78
CA LYS A 418 -4.79 17.34 19.86
C LYS A 418 -4.79 15.82 19.95
N VAL A 419 -5.90 15.21 19.56
CA VAL A 419 -6.06 13.75 19.51
C VAL A 419 -6.63 13.38 18.16
N ILE A 420 -5.92 12.52 17.42
CA ILE A 420 -6.42 11.88 16.21
C ILE A 420 -7.03 10.54 16.60
N ILE A 421 -8.21 10.26 16.08
CA ILE A 421 -8.85 8.96 16.17
C ILE A 421 -8.88 8.39 14.77
N MET A 422 -8.25 7.21 14.60
CA MET A 422 -8.27 6.52 13.32
C MET A 422 -9.63 5.89 13.11
N SER A 423 -10.35 6.36 12.10
CA SER A 423 -11.54 5.70 11.60
C SER A 423 -11.81 6.15 10.17
N SER A 424 -12.10 5.18 9.32
CA SER A 424 -12.44 5.43 7.92
C SER A 424 -13.93 5.69 7.73
N THR A 425 -14.80 5.29 8.67
CA THR A 425 -16.26 5.32 8.47
C THR A 425 -17.08 5.91 9.61
N HIS A 426 -16.53 6.09 10.81
CA HIS A 426 -17.28 6.59 11.95
C HIS A 426 -17.05 8.09 12.16
N THR A 427 -18.14 8.82 12.41
CA THR A 427 -18.08 10.23 12.78
C THR A 427 -17.63 10.38 14.23
N LYS A 428 -17.07 11.55 14.56
CA LYS A 428 -16.66 11.90 15.92
C LYS A 428 -17.78 11.66 16.94
N GLY A 429 -18.99 12.13 16.65
CA GLY A 429 -20.15 11.94 17.54
C GLY A 429 -20.46 10.47 17.81
N ARG A 430 -20.42 9.64 16.76
CA ARG A 430 -20.66 8.19 16.90
C ARG A 430 -19.59 7.50 17.73
N ILE A 431 -18.32 7.87 17.54
CA ILE A 431 -17.22 7.33 18.34
C ILE A 431 -17.39 7.69 19.81
N ILE A 432 -17.70 8.96 20.11
CA ILE A 432 -17.95 9.41 21.48
C ILE A 432 -19.12 8.66 22.11
N SER A 433 -20.22 8.42 21.39
CA SER A 433 -21.43 7.83 21.98
C SER A 433 -21.42 6.31 22.06
N ALA A 434 -20.80 5.62 21.09
CA ALA A 434 -20.95 4.17 20.90
C ALA A 434 -19.64 3.39 21.03
N PHE A 435 -18.49 4.06 20.84
CA PHE A 435 -17.16 3.45 20.85
C PHE A 435 -16.22 4.12 21.85
N GLY A 436 -16.76 4.80 22.87
CA GLY A 436 -15.96 5.45 23.91
C GLY A 436 -15.43 4.49 24.97
N HIS A 437 -16.02 3.30 25.11
CA HIS A 437 -15.60 2.26 26.06
C HIS A 437 -15.43 2.78 27.51
N GLY A 438 -16.32 3.65 27.99
CA GLY A 438 -16.23 4.28 29.32
C GLY A 438 -15.49 5.62 29.34
N LEU A 439 -14.86 6.03 28.23
CA LEU A 439 -14.24 7.35 28.07
C LEU A 439 -15.20 8.41 27.54
N GLU A 440 -16.47 8.09 27.30
CA GLU A 440 -17.46 9.00 26.71
C GLU A 440 -17.48 10.38 27.42
N PRO A 441 -17.49 10.46 28.77
CA PRO A 441 -17.45 11.75 29.47
C PRO A 441 -16.16 12.53 29.20
N THR A 442 -15.01 11.85 29.12
CA THR A 442 -13.72 12.51 28.87
C THR A 442 -13.61 12.98 27.42
N LEU A 443 -14.06 12.15 26.48
CA LEU A 443 -14.04 12.49 25.06
C LEU A 443 -14.97 13.67 24.77
N ASP A 444 -16.15 13.73 25.42
CA ASP A 444 -17.08 14.86 25.27
C ASP A 444 -16.48 16.17 25.82
N ILE A 445 -15.86 16.14 27.01
CA ILE A 445 -15.15 17.29 27.58
C ILE A 445 -14.04 17.80 26.64
N HIS A 446 -13.35 16.89 25.96
CA HIS A 446 -12.24 17.20 25.07
C HIS A 446 -12.59 17.16 23.57
N LYS A 447 -13.87 17.21 23.21
CA LYS A 447 -14.35 17.03 21.82
C LYS A 447 -13.68 17.94 20.80
N GLU A 448 -13.34 19.18 21.19
CA GLU A 448 -12.68 20.18 20.34
C GLU A 448 -11.22 19.81 20.00
N LYS A 449 -10.62 18.92 20.79
CA LYS A 449 -9.28 18.38 20.52
C LYS A 449 -9.31 17.21 19.54
N LEU A 450 -10.45 16.55 19.39
CA LEU A 450 -10.59 15.32 18.62
C LEU A 450 -10.66 15.63 17.12
N VAL A 451 -9.95 14.84 16.33
CA VAL A 451 -9.93 14.89 14.87
C VAL A 451 -10.02 13.46 14.34
N ILE A 452 -10.85 13.22 13.34
CA ILE A 452 -10.94 11.91 12.69
C ILE A 452 -9.97 11.88 11.51
N ALA A 453 -9.17 10.82 11.41
CA ALA A 453 -8.33 10.57 10.25
C ALA A 453 -8.64 9.17 9.68
N PRO A 454 -8.77 9.03 8.35
CA PRO A 454 -8.99 7.72 7.74
C PRO A 454 -7.71 6.88 7.78
N HIS A 455 -7.88 5.57 7.67
CA HIS A 455 -6.80 4.68 7.28
C HIS A 455 -6.40 4.93 5.82
N GLY A 456 -5.20 4.49 5.46
CA GLY A 456 -4.73 4.47 4.08
C GLY A 456 -4.03 3.15 3.78
N TYR A 457 -3.53 3.00 2.57
CA TYR A 457 -2.66 1.89 2.16
C TYR A 457 -1.39 2.43 1.51
N ASP A 458 -0.35 1.59 1.44
CA ASP A 458 0.88 1.95 0.73
C ASP A 458 0.71 1.82 -0.79
N LYS A 459 0.77 2.94 -1.49
CA LYS A 459 0.59 3.01 -2.94
C LYS A 459 1.75 2.38 -3.73
N SER A 460 2.97 2.31 -3.16
CA SER A 460 4.08 1.62 -3.84
C SER A 460 3.88 0.11 -3.90
N THR A 461 3.18 -0.45 -2.93
CA THR A 461 2.90 -1.88 -2.85
C THR A 461 1.54 -2.22 -3.47
N TRP A 462 0.53 -1.41 -3.19
CA TRP A 462 -0.86 -1.68 -3.58
C TRP A 462 -1.35 -0.73 -4.68
N ASP A 463 -0.88 -0.96 -5.91
CA ASP A 463 -1.40 -0.29 -7.10
C ASP A 463 -1.36 -1.24 -8.31
N PRO A 464 -2.51 -1.63 -8.89
CA PRO A 464 -2.54 -2.62 -9.96
C PRO A 464 -1.78 -2.21 -11.22
N SER A 465 -1.40 -0.93 -11.37
CA SER A 465 -0.61 -0.45 -12.49
C SER A 465 0.90 -0.73 -12.37
N CYS A 466 1.40 -0.96 -11.15
CA CYS A 466 2.82 -1.23 -10.88
C CYS A 466 3.06 -2.34 -9.84
N ASP A 467 2.02 -3.07 -9.45
CA ASP A 467 2.11 -4.23 -8.56
C ASP A 467 2.78 -5.41 -9.29
N ASN A 468 3.97 -5.76 -8.81
CA ASN A 468 4.83 -6.78 -9.41
C ASN A 468 4.37 -8.21 -9.13
N ILE A 469 3.43 -8.43 -8.21
CA ILE A 469 2.87 -9.75 -7.89
C ILE A 469 1.81 -10.13 -8.94
N LEU A 470 1.20 -9.13 -9.60
CA LEU A 470 0.15 -9.38 -10.56
C LEU A 470 0.67 -10.05 -11.84
N PRO A 471 -0.03 -11.08 -12.37
CA PRO A 471 0.31 -11.69 -13.65
C PRO A 471 0.25 -10.69 -14.81
N GLN A 472 -0.62 -9.69 -14.71
CA GLN A 472 -0.72 -8.59 -15.65
C GLN A 472 -1.20 -7.32 -14.95
N SER A 473 -0.42 -6.24 -15.08
CA SER A 473 -0.79 -4.92 -14.58
C SER A 473 -2.03 -4.36 -15.30
N TYR A 474 -2.82 -3.57 -14.60
CA TYR A 474 -4.00 -2.88 -15.13
C TYR A 474 -4.28 -1.56 -14.41
N SER A 475 -5.19 -0.76 -14.95
CA SER A 475 -5.56 0.54 -14.38
C SER A 475 -7.03 0.84 -14.63
N ALA A 476 -7.52 1.95 -14.07
CA ALA A 476 -8.86 2.45 -14.35
C ALA A 476 -9.11 2.67 -15.85
N ASP A 477 -8.07 3.11 -16.58
CA ASP A 477 -8.10 3.34 -18.03
C ASP A 477 -8.09 2.04 -18.86
N ASP A 478 -7.37 1.02 -18.39
CA ASP A 478 -7.30 -0.30 -19.04
C ASP A 478 -7.47 -1.44 -18.04
N MET A 479 -8.70 -1.95 -17.95
CA MET A 479 -9.11 -3.02 -17.04
C MET A 479 -8.85 -4.44 -17.58
N LYS A 480 -8.24 -4.60 -18.77
CA LYS A 480 -8.05 -5.93 -19.39
C LYS A 480 -7.23 -6.86 -18.50
N GLY A 481 -6.19 -6.36 -17.85
CA GLY A 481 -5.34 -7.17 -16.97
C GLY A 481 -6.11 -7.80 -15.79
N LYS A 482 -7.18 -7.15 -15.29
CA LYS A 482 -8.01 -7.71 -14.21
C LYS A 482 -8.60 -9.07 -14.60
N SER A 483 -9.04 -9.23 -15.84
CA SER A 483 -9.59 -10.50 -16.34
C SER A 483 -8.53 -11.61 -16.39
N VAL A 484 -7.28 -11.26 -16.66
CA VAL A 484 -6.15 -12.19 -16.64
C VAL A 484 -5.79 -12.58 -15.21
N CYS A 485 -5.71 -11.61 -14.28
CA CYS A 485 -5.52 -11.90 -12.86
C CYS A 485 -6.58 -12.87 -12.32
N LYS A 486 -7.84 -12.65 -12.70
CA LYS A 486 -8.96 -13.52 -12.31
C LYS A 486 -8.83 -14.96 -12.82
N VAL A 487 -8.51 -15.15 -14.10
CA VAL A 487 -8.33 -16.50 -14.67
C VAL A 487 -7.12 -17.21 -14.06
N VAL A 488 -6.02 -16.47 -13.82
CA VAL A 488 -4.84 -17.03 -13.17
C VAL A 488 -5.15 -17.44 -11.72
N LEU A 489 -5.87 -16.61 -10.97
CA LEU A 489 -6.33 -16.95 -9.62
C LEU A 489 -7.24 -18.17 -9.61
N GLN A 490 -8.20 -18.24 -10.54
CA GLN A 490 -9.09 -19.39 -10.68
C GLN A 490 -8.28 -20.67 -10.91
N ARG A 491 -7.32 -20.64 -11.84
CA ARG A 491 -6.43 -21.78 -12.09
C ARG A 491 -5.56 -22.13 -10.88
N HIS A 492 -5.02 -21.12 -10.19
CA HIS A 492 -4.14 -21.33 -9.04
C HIS A 492 -4.86 -22.02 -7.88
N LEU A 493 -6.16 -21.78 -7.73
CA LEU A 493 -7.00 -22.38 -6.68
C LEU A 493 -7.89 -23.52 -7.21
N ASP A 494 -7.59 -24.07 -8.39
CA ASP A 494 -8.37 -25.13 -9.04
C ASP A 494 -9.88 -24.82 -9.18
N LEU A 495 -10.25 -23.55 -9.22
CA LEU A 495 -11.62 -23.11 -9.47
C LEU A 495 -11.92 -23.21 -10.98
N PRO A 496 -13.17 -23.52 -11.37
CA PRO A 496 -13.56 -23.55 -12.78
C PRO A 496 -13.23 -22.24 -13.53
N GLU A 497 -12.33 -22.30 -14.51
CA GLU A 497 -11.86 -21.11 -15.24
C GLU A 497 -13.01 -20.41 -16.00
N GLY A 498 -13.03 -19.07 -15.97
CA GLY A 498 -13.96 -18.26 -16.73
C GLY A 498 -14.04 -16.82 -16.24
N ALA A 499 -13.58 -15.88 -17.07
CA ALA A 499 -13.60 -14.45 -16.74
C ALA A 499 -15.01 -13.89 -16.49
N SER A 500 -16.05 -14.51 -17.08
CA SER A 500 -17.46 -14.12 -16.92
C SER A 500 -18.10 -14.62 -15.61
N LYS A 501 -17.47 -15.55 -14.89
CA LYS A 501 -18.00 -16.03 -13.60
C LYS A 501 -17.75 -15.00 -12.52
N ILE A 502 -18.76 -14.69 -11.70
CA ILE A 502 -18.57 -13.76 -10.59
C ILE A 502 -17.69 -14.43 -9.54
N LEU A 503 -16.67 -13.72 -9.08
CA LEU A 503 -15.76 -14.17 -8.03
C LEU A 503 -15.85 -13.25 -6.82
N VAL A 504 -16.11 -13.86 -5.66
CA VAL A 504 -16.21 -13.18 -4.36
C VAL A 504 -15.01 -13.60 -3.51
N GLY A 505 -14.23 -12.64 -3.05
CA GLY A 505 -13.15 -12.86 -2.09
C GLY A 505 -13.56 -12.41 -0.70
N CYS A 506 -13.04 -13.09 0.33
CA CYS A 506 -13.14 -12.67 1.72
C CYS A 506 -11.79 -12.95 2.38
N ILE A 507 -11.14 -11.89 2.86
CA ILE A 507 -9.85 -11.98 3.55
C ILE A 507 -10.05 -11.49 4.99
N TYR A 508 -9.62 -12.27 5.97
CA TYR A 508 -9.74 -11.92 7.38
C TYR A 508 -8.45 -12.24 8.15
N PRO A 509 -8.09 -11.42 9.16
CA PRO A 509 -6.96 -11.72 10.04
C PRO A 509 -7.35 -12.69 11.18
N ASP A 510 -8.61 -12.67 11.62
CA ASP A 510 -9.20 -13.59 12.60
C ASP A 510 -10.73 -13.61 12.42
N ILE A 511 -11.40 -14.75 12.63
CA ILE A 511 -12.88 -14.85 12.55
C ILE A 511 -13.47 -14.86 13.95
N LEU A 512 -14.44 -13.99 14.18
CA LEU A 512 -15.28 -14.03 15.38
C LEU A 512 -16.37 -15.11 15.23
N ASP A 513 -16.71 -15.82 16.30
CA ASP A 513 -17.78 -16.84 16.31
C ASP A 513 -19.11 -16.32 15.71
N ALA A 514 -19.45 -15.06 15.99
CA ALA A 514 -20.66 -14.42 15.47
C ALA A 514 -20.65 -14.18 13.94
N ASP A 515 -19.47 -14.10 13.34
CA ASP A 515 -19.28 -13.85 11.91
C ASP A 515 -19.36 -15.14 11.09
N VAL A 516 -19.04 -16.28 11.70
CA VAL A 516 -19.05 -17.61 11.06
C VAL A 516 -20.42 -17.92 10.46
N GLU A 517 -21.49 -17.80 11.25
CA GLU A 517 -22.85 -18.15 10.79
C GLU A 517 -23.29 -17.27 9.61
N LYS A 518 -22.86 -16.00 9.61
CA LYS A 518 -23.13 -15.09 8.50
C LYS A 518 -22.32 -15.47 7.26
N LEU A 519 -21.03 -15.78 7.42
CA LEU A 519 -20.17 -16.28 6.35
C LEU A 519 -20.75 -17.56 5.73
N LYS A 520 -21.16 -18.54 6.55
CA LYS A 520 -21.81 -19.76 6.08
C LYS A 520 -23.01 -19.45 5.20
N THR A 521 -23.86 -18.52 5.64
CA THR A 521 -25.03 -18.08 4.89
C THR A 521 -24.66 -17.47 3.53
N LEU A 522 -23.61 -16.64 3.47
CA LEU A 522 -23.13 -16.02 2.24
C LEU A 522 -22.51 -17.04 1.28
N VAL A 523 -21.72 -17.99 1.78
CA VAL A 523 -21.13 -19.07 0.98
C VAL A 523 -22.21 -19.95 0.36
N TRP A 524 -23.21 -20.37 1.15
CA TRP A 524 -24.36 -21.12 0.62
C TRP A 524 -25.15 -20.35 -0.43
N MET A 525 -25.32 -19.04 -0.23
CA MET A 525 -25.97 -18.17 -1.22
C MET A 525 -25.16 -18.12 -2.54
N ALA A 526 -23.84 -17.95 -2.45
CA ALA A 526 -22.95 -17.88 -3.60
C ALA A 526 -22.97 -19.21 -4.39
N SER A 527 -22.80 -20.33 -3.68
CA SER A 527 -22.89 -21.70 -4.23
C SER A 527 -24.19 -21.93 -5.01
N ARG A 528 -25.35 -21.65 -4.40
CA ARG A 528 -26.67 -21.81 -5.05
C ARG A 528 -26.87 -20.93 -6.30
N ARG A 529 -26.12 -19.84 -6.42
CA ARG A 529 -26.18 -18.90 -7.56
C ARG A 529 -25.07 -19.15 -8.60
N GLY A 530 -24.26 -20.20 -8.42
CA GLY A 530 -23.12 -20.53 -9.30
C GLY A 530 -22.03 -19.46 -9.28
N VAL A 531 -21.87 -18.78 -8.15
CA VAL A 531 -20.86 -17.74 -7.92
C VAL A 531 -19.67 -18.37 -7.18
N GLN A 532 -18.46 -18.01 -7.59
CA GLN A 532 -17.24 -18.49 -6.95
C GLN A 532 -16.96 -17.72 -5.66
N PHE A 533 -16.49 -18.42 -4.64
CA PHE A 533 -16.21 -17.85 -3.34
C PHE A 533 -14.85 -18.32 -2.82
N ILE A 534 -13.98 -17.38 -2.47
CA ILE A 534 -12.67 -17.64 -1.85
C ILE A 534 -12.71 -17.05 -0.44
N LEU A 535 -12.42 -17.88 0.56
CA LEU A 535 -12.28 -17.48 1.95
C LEU A 535 -10.84 -17.72 2.38
N MET A 536 -10.08 -16.66 2.63
CA MET A 536 -8.69 -16.73 3.11
C MET A 536 -8.55 -16.07 4.47
N GLY A 537 -7.96 -16.77 5.42
CA GLY A 537 -7.56 -16.18 6.68
C GLY A 537 -7.22 -17.22 7.72
N SER A 538 -6.65 -16.76 8.82
CA SER A 538 -6.19 -17.64 9.88
C SER A 538 -7.08 -17.52 11.10
N SER A 539 -7.42 -18.66 11.71
CA SER A 539 -7.99 -18.69 13.06
C SER A 539 -6.93 -19.11 14.07
N LYS A 540 -6.73 -18.25 15.09
CA LYS A 540 -5.89 -18.58 16.25
C LYS A 540 -6.59 -19.54 17.22
N SER A 541 -7.91 -19.66 17.14
CA SER A 541 -8.73 -20.55 17.97
C SER A 541 -8.79 -21.96 17.36
N PRO A 542 -8.31 -23.01 18.06
CA PRO A 542 -8.41 -24.39 17.58
C PRO A 542 -9.86 -24.85 17.36
N GLY A 543 -10.81 -24.31 18.15
CA GLY A 543 -12.23 -24.64 18.01
C GLY A 543 -12.84 -24.09 16.72
N MET A 544 -12.51 -22.83 16.41
CA MET A 544 -12.96 -22.14 15.21
C MET A 544 -12.39 -22.76 13.93
N ARG A 545 -11.10 -23.15 13.95
CA ARG A 545 -10.49 -23.88 12.82
C ARG A 545 -11.28 -25.14 12.49
N ARG A 546 -11.59 -25.94 13.53
CA ARG A 546 -12.36 -27.17 13.37
C ARG A 546 -13.75 -26.93 12.82
N GLU A 547 -14.39 -25.81 13.18
CA GLU A 547 -15.69 -25.44 12.65
C GLU A 547 -15.64 -25.09 11.17
N LEU A 548 -14.60 -24.38 10.72
CA LEU A 548 -14.35 -24.09 9.30
C LEU A 548 -14.03 -25.35 8.50
N GLU A 549 -13.21 -26.25 9.04
CA GLU A 549 -12.93 -27.56 8.43
C GLU A 549 -14.22 -28.36 8.20
N ILE A 550 -15.09 -28.44 9.22
CA ILE A 550 -16.41 -29.10 9.10
C ILE A 550 -17.26 -28.39 8.03
N PHE A 551 -17.27 -27.06 8.03
CA PHE A 551 -18.04 -26.29 7.07
C PHE A 551 -17.55 -26.49 5.63
N GLU A 552 -16.24 -26.56 5.41
CA GLU A 552 -15.66 -26.90 4.11
C GLU A 552 -16.10 -28.30 3.64
N GLU A 553 -16.09 -29.29 4.54
CA GLU A 553 -16.57 -30.64 4.25
C GLU A 553 -18.07 -30.70 3.94
N GLU A 554 -18.88 -29.80 4.50
CA GLU A 554 -20.32 -29.70 4.25
C GLU A 554 -20.62 -29.04 2.90
N VAL A 555 -19.87 -28.00 2.51
CA VAL A 555 -20.12 -27.25 1.28
C VAL A 555 -19.75 -28.07 0.04
N LYS A 556 -18.58 -28.72 0.02
CA LYS A 556 -18.07 -29.58 -1.08
C LYS A 556 -18.49 -29.11 -2.49
N ASP A 557 -18.29 -27.83 -2.76
CA ASP A 557 -18.62 -27.18 -4.03
C ASP A 557 -17.33 -26.84 -4.78
N GLU A 558 -17.25 -27.22 -6.05
CA GLU A 558 -16.09 -26.90 -6.90
C GLU A 558 -15.85 -25.39 -7.06
N ASN A 559 -16.85 -24.54 -6.77
CA ASN A 559 -16.78 -23.08 -6.84
C ASN A 559 -16.34 -22.41 -5.54
N VAL A 560 -16.12 -23.17 -4.45
CA VAL A 560 -15.76 -22.61 -3.14
C VAL A 560 -14.38 -23.09 -2.72
N ARG A 561 -13.52 -22.18 -2.23
CA ARG A 561 -12.19 -22.50 -1.71
C ARG A 561 -11.96 -21.85 -0.36
N PHE A 562 -11.41 -22.64 0.56
CA PHE A 562 -10.98 -22.23 1.89
C PHE A 562 -9.45 -22.26 1.95
N ILE A 563 -8.85 -21.23 2.52
CA ILE A 563 -7.41 -21.10 2.70
C ILE A 563 -7.16 -20.70 4.16
N ASP A 564 -6.59 -21.62 4.93
CA ASP A 564 -6.45 -21.51 6.39
C ASP A 564 -5.29 -20.60 6.87
N GLU A 565 -4.44 -20.18 5.94
CA GLU A 565 -3.26 -19.37 6.24
C GLU A 565 -3.30 -18.09 5.42
N TYR A 566 -2.87 -17.00 6.06
CA TYR A 566 -2.70 -15.74 5.36
C TYR A 566 -1.42 -15.80 4.53
N ASP A 567 -1.54 -15.57 3.23
CA ASP A 567 -0.44 -15.46 2.29
C ASP A 567 -0.51 -14.08 1.60
N GLU A 568 0.56 -13.29 1.70
CA GLU A 568 0.59 -11.93 1.16
C GLU A 568 0.50 -11.94 -0.37
N GLU A 569 1.24 -12.79 -1.08
CA GLU A 569 1.22 -12.84 -2.55
C GLU A 569 -0.16 -13.29 -3.06
N LEU A 570 -0.75 -14.29 -2.42
CA LEU A 570 -2.10 -14.74 -2.74
C LEU A 570 -3.15 -13.68 -2.41
N SER A 571 -2.96 -12.86 -1.38
CA SER A 571 -3.86 -11.75 -1.06
C SER A 571 -3.96 -10.73 -2.21
N HIS A 572 -2.83 -10.39 -2.84
CA HIS A 572 -2.78 -9.52 -4.03
C HIS A 572 -3.54 -10.14 -5.20
N LEU A 573 -3.38 -11.45 -5.42
CA LEU A 573 -4.12 -12.18 -6.45
C LEU A 573 -5.62 -12.23 -6.15
N ILE A 574 -6.03 -12.52 -4.92
CA ILE A 574 -7.45 -12.54 -4.50
C ILE A 574 -8.10 -11.18 -4.70
N ILE A 575 -7.46 -10.10 -4.24
CA ILE A 575 -8.00 -8.74 -4.36
C ILE A 575 -8.06 -8.30 -5.83
N SER A 576 -7.05 -8.63 -6.64
CA SER A 576 -7.04 -8.28 -8.06
C SER A 576 -8.04 -9.09 -8.88
N GLY A 577 -8.19 -10.39 -8.60
CA GLY A 577 -9.08 -11.29 -9.34
C GLY A 577 -10.55 -11.21 -8.95
N SER A 578 -10.87 -10.78 -7.73
CA SER A 578 -12.24 -10.69 -7.22
C SER A 578 -13.03 -9.55 -7.88
N ASP A 579 -14.34 -9.78 -8.09
CA ASP A 579 -15.28 -8.73 -8.47
C ASP A 579 -15.90 -8.07 -7.23
N ILE A 580 -16.06 -8.84 -6.15
CA ILE A 580 -16.62 -8.41 -4.87
C ILE A 580 -15.67 -8.88 -3.75
N MET A 581 -15.39 -8.00 -2.80
CA MET A 581 -14.71 -8.35 -1.55
C MET A 581 -15.69 -8.23 -0.39
N ILE A 582 -15.94 -9.33 0.33
CA ILE A 582 -16.69 -9.29 1.58
C ILE A 582 -15.78 -8.71 2.67
N CYS A 583 -16.27 -7.67 3.33
CA CYS A 583 -15.55 -6.94 4.37
C CYS A 583 -16.32 -7.09 5.70
N PRO A 584 -15.73 -7.72 6.73
CA PRO A 584 -16.34 -7.78 8.07
C PRO A 584 -16.62 -6.38 8.63
N SER A 585 -15.69 -5.46 8.38
CA SER A 585 -15.78 -4.04 8.70
C SER A 585 -15.21 -3.23 7.53
N PHE A 586 -15.79 -2.06 7.26
CA PHE A 586 -15.16 -1.06 6.39
C PHE A 586 -14.03 -0.31 7.09
N ASP A 587 -14.01 -0.39 8.43
CA ASP A 587 -12.90 0.08 9.26
C ASP A 587 -12.02 -1.12 9.59
N ASP A 588 -11.13 -1.46 8.65
CA ASP A 588 -10.15 -2.53 8.77
C ASP A 588 -8.76 -1.90 8.98
N PRO A 589 -8.30 -1.77 10.24
CA PRO A 589 -7.06 -1.08 10.54
C PRO A 589 -5.82 -1.89 10.16
N LEU A 590 -5.95 -3.22 10.03
CA LEU A 590 -4.82 -4.13 9.86
C LEU A 590 -4.54 -4.42 8.40
N LEU A 591 -5.52 -4.99 7.69
CA LEU A 591 -5.33 -5.44 6.30
C LEU A 591 -5.79 -4.39 5.29
N GLN A 592 -6.61 -3.42 5.72
CA GLN A 592 -7.12 -2.33 4.88
C GLN A 592 -7.82 -2.86 3.60
N VAL A 593 -8.43 -4.05 3.68
CA VAL A 593 -9.03 -4.75 2.53
C VAL A 593 -10.05 -3.87 1.78
N PRO A 594 -10.95 -3.10 2.44
CA PRO A 594 -11.91 -2.26 1.74
C PRO A 594 -11.24 -1.22 0.81
N LEU A 595 -10.16 -0.61 1.27
CA LEU A 595 -9.42 0.42 0.52
C LEU A 595 -8.69 -0.20 -0.68
N LYS A 596 -8.03 -1.34 -0.44
CA LYS A 596 -7.32 -2.11 -1.48
C LYS A 596 -8.28 -2.67 -2.53
N ALA A 597 -9.43 -3.19 -2.11
CA ALA A 597 -10.48 -3.70 -3.00
C ALA A 597 -10.91 -2.64 -4.01
N ILE A 598 -11.25 -1.43 -3.55
CA ILE A 598 -11.64 -0.33 -4.43
C ILE A 598 -10.53 0.01 -5.42
N LYS A 599 -9.28 0.14 -4.96
CA LYS A 599 -8.12 0.45 -5.80
C LYS A 599 -7.91 -0.60 -6.90
N TYR A 600 -8.23 -1.87 -6.63
CA TYR A 600 -8.08 -2.98 -7.55
C TYR A 600 -9.37 -3.28 -8.36
N GLY A 601 -10.39 -2.45 -8.22
CA GLY A 601 -11.65 -2.55 -8.98
C GLY A 601 -12.55 -3.70 -8.52
N ALA A 602 -12.51 -4.05 -7.24
CA ALA A 602 -13.43 -4.98 -6.58
C ALA A 602 -14.35 -4.20 -5.62
N ALA A 603 -15.64 -4.54 -5.59
CA ALA A 603 -16.60 -3.84 -4.74
C ALA A 603 -16.51 -4.33 -3.28
N PRO A 604 -16.25 -3.44 -2.31
CA PRO A 604 -16.28 -3.83 -0.91
C PRO A 604 -17.74 -3.92 -0.43
N VAL A 605 -18.15 -5.09 0.05
CA VAL A 605 -19.52 -5.38 0.51
C VAL A 605 -19.48 -5.80 1.98
N PRO A 606 -20.31 -5.21 2.86
CA PRO A 606 -20.26 -5.53 4.27
C PRO A 606 -20.77 -6.94 4.56
N LEU A 607 -20.09 -7.66 5.46
CA LEU A 607 -20.54 -8.97 5.96
C LEU A 607 -21.91 -8.86 6.64
N HIS A 608 -22.07 -7.83 7.47
CA HIS A 608 -23.30 -7.51 8.18
C HIS A 608 -24.08 -6.43 7.43
N SER A 609 -24.96 -6.84 6.52
CA SER A 609 -25.95 -5.93 5.91
C SER A 609 -26.82 -5.32 7.01
N ALA A 610 -26.97 -3.99 7.02
CA ALA A 610 -27.61 -3.17 8.06
C ALA A 610 -28.77 -3.84 8.83
N ASP A 611 -28.43 -4.56 9.90
CA ASP A 611 -29.38 -4.99 10.92
C ASP A 611 -29.00 -4.28 12.23
N SER A 612 -29.65 -3.12 12.41
CA SER A 612 -29.95 -2.33 13.62
C SER A 612 -28.92 -2.03 14.73
N ARG A 613 -27.73 -2.64 14.81
CA ARG A 613 -26.66 -2.22 15.75
C ARG A 613 -25.59 -1.34 15.11
N PHE A 614 -25.37 -1.52 13.81
CA PHE A 614 -24.45 -0.74 12.99
C PHE A 614 -25.20 0.25 12.11
N GLY A 615 -26.11 1.04 12.70
CA GLY A 615 -26.79 2.13 11.99
C GLY A 615 -25.77 3.08 11.38
N LEU A 616 -25.37 2.77 10.16
CA LEU A 616 -24.42 3.46 9.33
C LEU A 616 -25.09 4.79 8.97
N PHE A 617 -24.56 5.88 9.52
CA PHE A 617 -24.83 7.27 9.12
C PHE A 617 -26.10 7.90 9.69
N GLY A 618 -25.92 8.65 10.78
CA GLY A 618 -26.78 9.76 11.12
C GLY A 618 -26.15 11.07 10.63
N GLY A 619 -26.83 11.75 9.70
CA GLY A 619 -26.65 13.17 9.37
C GLY A 619 -25.53 13.51 8.39
N ASP A 620 -25.78 14.57 7.59
CA ASP A 620 -24.79 15.34 6.85
C ASP A 620 -23.78 15.98 7.81
N ASP A 621 -22.88 15.18 8.38
CA ASP A 621 -21.83 15.68 9.26
C ASP A 621 -20.63 16.16 8.43
N ILE A 622 -20.22 17.39 8.69
CA ILE A 622 -19.09 18.11 8.08
C ILE A 622 -17.74 17.40 8.34
N GLU A 623 -17.70 16.40 9.22
CA GLU A 623 -16.50 15.68 9.66
C GLU A 623 -16.34 14.27 9.03
N SER A 624 -17.03 13.98 7.91
CA SER A 624 -16.90 12.70 7.21
C SER A 624 -15.65 12.65 6.31
N THR A 625 -14.93 11.51 6.34
CA THR A 625 -13.76 11.27 5.46
C THR A 625 -14.19 11.05 4.02
N LYS A 626 -13.31 11.29 3.04
CA LYS A 626 -13.59 11.02 1.62
C LYS A 626 -13.95 9.56 1.38
N PHE A 627 -13.27 8.64 2.06
CA PHE A 627 -13.58 7.21 1.98
C PHE A 627 -14.96 6.91 2.53
N SER A 628 -15.33 7.46 3.70
CA SER A 628 -16.67 7.30 4.25
C SER A 628 -17.71 7.81 3.25
N GLN A 629 -17.58 9.03 2.74
CA GLN A 629 -18.53 9.60 1.77
C GLN A 629 -18.73 8.68 0.55
N TYR A 630 -17.63 8.13 0.01
CA TYR A 630 -17.68 7.21 -1.12
C TYR A 630 -18.37 5.88 -0.79
N ILE A 631 -17.99 5.24 0.32
CA ILE A 631 -18.60 3.97 0.77
C ILE A 631 -20.08 4.15 1.07
N ASN A 632 -20.46 5.23 1.76
CA ASN A 632 -21.83 5.48 2.19
C ASN A 632 -22.75 5.67 0.99
N HIS A 633 -22.29 6.41 -0.01
CA HIS A 633 -23.03 6.68 -1.22
C HIS A 633 -23.13 5.44 -2.14
N THR A 634 -22.12 4.56 -2.12
CA THR A 634 -21.97 3.53 -3.17
C THR A 634 -22.25 2.10 -2.69
N PHE A 635 -21.79 1.71 -1.50
CA PHE A 635 -21.74 0.29 -1.08
C PHE A 635 -22.34 -0.01 0.29
N ALA A 636 -22.50 0.98 1.17
CA ALA A 636 -22.77 0.71 2.59
C ALA A 636 -24.03 -0.10 2.89
N ASN A 637 -25.06 0.02 2.06
CA ASN A 637 -26.32 -0.73 2.20
C ASN A 637 -26.47 -1.86 1.19
N MET A 638 -25.40 -2.21 0.48
CA MET A 638 -25.41 -3.25 -0.54
C MET A 638 -25.21 -4.61 0.10
N SER A 639 -26.15 -5.53 -0.09
CA SER A 639 -25.95 -6.96 0.24
C SER A 639 -25.23 -7.70 -0.88
N LEU A 640 -24.62 -8.85 -0.58
CA LEU A 640 -23.98 -9.70 -1.58
C LEU A 640 -24.96 -10.08 -2.72
N GLY A 641 -26.21 -10.40 -2.39
CA GLY A 641 -27.23 -10.71 -3.39
C GLY A 641 -27.48 -9.55 -4.35
N GLN A 642 -27.63 -8.33 -3.83
CA GLN A 642 -27.79 -7.12 -4.64
C GLN A 642 -26.56 -6.83 -5.51
N ALA A 643 -25.35 -7.01 -4.97
CA ALA A 643 -24.12 -6.83 -5.73
C ALA A 643 -24.04 -7.82 -6.91
N ILE A 644 -24.35 -9.11 -6.67
CA ILE A 644 -24.42 -10.14 -7.72
C ILE A 644 -25.46 -9.77 -8.79
N ASP A 645 -26.64 -9.33 -8.36
CA ASP A 645 -27.73 -8.98 -9.28
C ASP A 645 -27.38 -7.73 -10.10
N GLU A 646 -26.68 -6.76 -9.52
CA GLU A 646 -26.22 -5.55 -10.22
C GLU A 646 -25.14 -5.86 -11.26
N ILE A 647 -24.18 -6.74 -10.95
CA ILE A 647 -23.17 -7.19 -11.92
C ILE A 647 -23.84 -7.88 -13.12
N LYS A 648 -24.86 -8.71 -12.89
CA LYS A 648 -25.55 -9.46 -13.94
C LYS A 648 -26.48 -8.57 -14.78
N ASN A 649 -27.25 -7.71 -14.13
CA ASN A 649 -28.31 -6.95 -14.78
C ASN A 649 -27.83 -5.60 -15.32
N ASN A 650 -26.83 -4.97 -14.67
CA ASN A 650 -26.34 -3.63 -14.98
C ASN A 650 -24.79 -3.58 -15.11
N PRO A 651 -24.15 -4.44 -15.93
CA PRO A 651 -22.69 -4.58 -15.98
C PRO A 651 -21.95 -3.29 -16.37
N SER A 652 -22.55 -2.44 -17.22
CA SER A 652 -21.96 -1.15 -17.62
C SER A 652 -21.93 -0.14 -16.47
N GLN A 653 -23.01 -0.07 -15.69
CA GLN A 653 -23.06 0.79 -14.50
C GLN A 653 -22.10 0.29 -13.43
N TRP A 654 -22.05 -1.03 -13.21
CA TRP A 654 -21.10 -1.64 -12.27
C TRP A 654 -19.65 -1.28 -12.65
N LYS A 655 -19.28 -1.47 -13.92
CA LYS A 655 -17.96 -1.10 -14.43
C LYS A 655 -17.64 0.37 -14.18
N THR A 656 -18.61 1.26 -14.41
CA THR A 656 -18.44 2.70 -14.18
C THR A 656 -18.18 3.00 -12.71
N ARG A 657 -18.91 2.37 -11.78
CA ARG A 657 -18.69 2.52 -10.33
C ARG A 657 -17.30 2.02 -9.90
N MET A 658 -16.84 0.90 -10.48
CA MET A 658 -15.50 0.37 -10.19
C MET A 658 -14.40 1.32 -10.68
N ILE A 659 -14.51 1.84 -11.90
CA ILE A 659 -13.55 2.81 -12.46
C ILE A 659 -13.50 4.07 -11.59
N ASP A 660 -14.65 4.64 -11.25
CA ASP A 660 -14.75 5.83 -10.39
C ASP A 660 -14.11 5.62 -9.01
N GLY A 661 -14.21 4.40 -8.46
CA GLY A 661 -13.52 4.01 -7.23
C GLY A 661 -12.00 3.92 -7.39
N MET A 662 -11.53 3.26 -8.46
CA MET A 662 -10.11 3.07 -8.74
C MET A 662 -9.35 4.39 -8.99
N GLU A 663 -10.04 5.41 -9.49
CA GLU A 663 -9.48 6.76 -9.71
C GLU A 663 -9.31 7.55 -8.40
N LYS A 664 -9.98 7.16 -7.32
CA LYS A 664 -9.87 7.84 -6.02
C LYS A 664 -8.60 7.41 -5.29
N ASP A 665 -7.89 8.40 -4.75
CA ASP A 665 -6.71 8.15 -3.93
C ASP A 665 -7.07 8.08 -2.44
N PHE A 666 -7.04 6.88 -1.89
CA PHE A 666 -7.18 6.61 -0.46
C PHE A 666 -5.87 6.08 0.16
N SER A 667 -4.71 6.36 -0.46
CA SER A 667 -3.41 6.00 0.09
C SER A 667 -3.03 6.87 1.30
N TRP A 668 -1.97 6.48 2.02
CA TRP A 668 -1.42 7.29 3.10
C TRP A 668 -1.02 8.71 2.67
N ASP A 669 -0.65 8.91 1.41
CA ASP A 669 -0.26 10.21 0.83
C ASP A 669 -1.44 11.18 0.62
N SER A 670 -2.66 10.66 0.66
CA SER A 670 -3.88 11.43 0.41
C SER A 670 -4.41 12.06 1.72
N GLU A 671 -5.70 11.88 1.98
CA GLU A 671 -6.44 12.49 3.08
C GLU A 671 -5.80 12.22 4.45
N CYS A 672 -5.25 11.02 4.69
CA CYS A 672 -4.61 10.71 5.97
C CYS A 672 -3.46 11.69 6.27
N ALA A 673 -2.47 11.81 5.39
CA ALA A 673 -1.36 12.75 5.59
C ALA A 673 -1.81 14.22 5.62
N ASP A 674 -2.83 14.59 4.81
CA ASP A 674 -3.35 15.96 4.81
C ASP A 674 -3.97 16.34 6.17
N VAL A 675 -4.77 15.45 6.76
CA VAL A 675 -5.34 15.65 8.10
C VAL A 675 -4.23 15.79 9.14
N HIS A 676 -3.23 14.91 9.12
CA HIS A 676 -2.12 14.97 10.09
C HIS A 676 -1.32 16.27 9.96
N ILE A 677 -0.99 16.72 8.75
CA ILE A 677 -0.28 17.99 8.51
C ILE A 677 -1.11 19.18 9.00
N SER A 678 -2.42 19.18 8.74
CA SER A 678 -3.34 20.20 9.24
C SER A 678 -3.34 20.24 10.77
N VAL A 679 -3.36 19.08 11.41
CA VAL A 679 -3.27 18.97 12.87
C VAL A 679 -1.94 19.49 13.38
N TYR A 680 -0.79 19.06 12.84
CA TYR A 680 0.53 19.56 13.24
C TYR A 680 0.62 21.09 13.16
N ALA A 681 0.12 21.66 12.06
CA ALA A 681 0.06 23.11 11.89
C ALA A 681 -0.84 23.79 12.92
N ALA A 682 -1.98 23.18 13.27
CA ALA A 682 -2.87 23.70 14.31
C ALA A 682 -2.23 23.63 15.69
N VAL A 683 -1.53 22.54 16.02
CA VAL A 683 -0.90 22.39 17.33
C VAL A 683 0.26 23.35 17.52
N LYS A 684 1.04 23.62 16.46
CA LYS A 684 2.19 24.53 16.54
C LYS A 684 1.80 26.00 16.76
N ARG A 685 0.55 26.36 16.47
CA ARG A 685 0.01 27.71 16.73
C ARG A 685 -0.46 27.93 18.17
N LEU A 686 -0.60 26.87 18.95
CA LEU A 686 -0.89 26.91 20.40
C LEU A 686 0.41 27.14 21.17
#